data_AF-A0A545V4P7-F1
#
_entry.id   AF-A0A545V4P7-F1
#
_cell.length_a   1.000
_cell.length_b   1.000
_cell.length_c   1.000
_cell.angle_alpha   90.00
_cell.angle_beta   90.00
_cell.angle_gamma   90.00
#
_symmetry.space_group_name_H-M   'P 1'
#
loop_
_entity.id
_entity.type
_entity.pdbx_description
1 polymer ?
#
loop_
_entity_poly.entity_id
_entity_poly.type
_entity_poly.pdbx_seq_one_letter_code
_entity_poly.pdbx_strand_id
1 'polypeptide(L)'
;MRASPPKNKVARQVRLACDRCHERNLRCSQSAANGPCYRCIQNGETCVYSEPLRPGRPKKSAGNYTESNSSNSESRSQPVSSVESSGHGGGNFTPSTACTIPTTTGMMMPGMIFGSHTDSLYDSETTDFSSVEHSGFQSPTSLLWLESLPADPQLAMLDHELGSNLECQKPGSEKSNTDSSMDADVPQSCRGPGSCKELPDIIQALGRLHQQMARARRRTSPDSEGSALLPTRSTLGAINELLTPGKELIDLVCELCQRCTQEFESGMCYGFIDDQRTVFGLIKAPILQLLHTYNDILLDIAVTGTEDRYQLDIIRTHFQHLSGKFAYTASSTNTIETFDLSLGQLGISRSLQLKIIVSVLRDHIANETKWLQSRSEAAKWAARMNIREKVAIVTGSLTGTCMAYVAPVESVGFSGLCIQDGPAAIRLAAMASVFPSGLTMAATWDRELIYQRGEALGAEFRGSGAHVMLGPVGGPLGRSAMGGRNWEGFSPDPYLTGVAMQLTVRGVQSQGVQANAKHFIGNEQETQRKATEIDGQMVDAISANIDDRTLHELYLWPFADAVRAGVASVTCAYNRVNGTYSCQSKRLLTDILKGELGFEGFVVSDYMAAMSGAETAIAGMDMNQPGPISGSDLQHSYWGPNLVKAVADGSVPEARVDDMVRRVLTPYLYLGQNLTSFPTVDPSSTLLTIENFGFITGTHLLNRSTPTPPGRDVRGNHAALIRQMGSAGTVLLKNVNGTLPLSSPRNIGVFGEDAADVTTGALNPNAGYDVGTVIIGGGSGGGRTSSIVPPLEAIKARARKTGAQLQYITNTTLLTSGEQTTLYPWPDVCLVFLKTWETEGVDRTDLEADGNSAKLVDAVAALCPKRTVVITHSGCPNIMPWADNPDVVAILAAHYPGEESGNSIVDVLWGDVNPSGRLPYTVAANASDYNAPIVNITGPEAADGRAWQDNFTEGLYIDYRHFDKEGIAPLYEFGYGLSYTTFALASELDLSLVPCANNGTVSALPPAARNSSLAMGGSPSLWENVVTASVSVKNTGNRAGSTVVQLYMTLPPENVPPGTPIRVLRGFEKVPLKVGETKKISFELTRRDISYWDVEAQDWRIPGGEMMVSVGFSSRDLPISRPVTVV
;
A
#
# COMPACT_ATOMS: atom_id res chain seq x y z
N MET A 1 -14.95 -36.77 27.88
CA MET A 1 -13.71 -36.58 27.12
C MET A 1 -13.82 -35.28 26.32
N ARG A 2 -13.02 -34.27 26.66
CA ARG A 2 -12.77 -33.03 25.91
C ARG A 2 -11.33 -32.63 26.25
N ALA A 3 -10.55 -32.20 25.27
CA ALA A 3 -9.17 -31.74 25.48
C ALA A 3 -9.08 -30.25 25.11
N SER A 4 -8.33 -29.48 25.91
CA SER A 4 -8.12 -28.04 25.72
C SER A 4 -6.61 -27.74 25.70
N PRO A 5 -6.10 -26.96 24.74
CA PRO A 5 -4.71 -26.46 24.73
C PRO A 5 -4.63 -25.08 25.43
N PRO A 6 -3.45 -24.46 25.64
CA PRO A 6 -2.49 -24.92 26.64
C PRO A 6 -1.97 -23.79 27.57
N LYS A 7 -2.52 -23.63 28.79
CA LYS A 7 -2.05 -22.65 29.81
C LYS A 7 -0.74 -23.05 30.54
N ASN A 8 0.19 -23.72 29.86
CA ASN A 8 1.08 -24.70 30.52
C ASN A 8 2.53 -24.28 30.89
N LYS A 9 2.94 -23.00 30.77
CA LYS A 9 4.21 -22.54 31.38
C LYS A 9 4.01 -22.05 32.83
N VAL A 10 3.09 -21.11 33.07
CA VAL A 10 2.80 -20.59 34.43
C VAL A 10 2.18 -21.67 35.31
N ALA A 11 1.15 -22.38 34.85
CA ALA A 11 0.48 -23.42 35.64
C ALA A 11 1.44 -24.58 36.04
N ARG A 12 2.41 -24.92 35.18
CA ARG A 12 3.41 -25.96 35.46
C ARG A 12 4.43 -25.51 36.49
N GLN A 13 4.86 -24.23 36.46
CA GLN A 13 5.71 -23.66 37.51
C GLN A 13 4.98 -23.52 38.86
N VAL A 14 3.71 -23.08 38.85
CA VAL A 14 2.86 -23.04 40.05
C VAL A 14 2.72 -24.42 40.68
N ARG A 15 2.41 -25.44 39.87
CA ARG A 15 2.28 -26.83 40.35
C ARG A 15 3.59 -27.37 40.93
N LEU A 16 4.71 -27.20 40.21
CA LEU A 16 6.05 -27.57 40.70
C LEU A 16 6.48 -26.80 41.97
N ALA A 17 5.96 -25.61 42.25
CA ALA A 17 6.21 -24.90 43.50
C ALA A 17 5.37 -25.48 44.66
N CYS A 18 4.08 -25.70 44.43
CA CYS A 18 3.17 -26.30 45.41
C CYS A 18 3.60 -27.73 45.78
N ASP A 19 3.91 -28.58 44.79
CA ASP A 19 4.32 -29.98 45.01
C ASP A 19 5.57 -30.04 45.91
N ARG A 20 6.55 -29.15 45.71
CA ARG A 20 7.78 -29.08 46.54
C ARG A 20 7.57 -28.54 47.95
N CYS A 21 6.55 -27.70 48.20
CA CYS A 21 6.14 -27.41 49.58
C CYS A 21 5.43 -28.63 50.21
N HIS A 22 4.60 -29.34 49.43
CA HIS A 22 3.82 -30.49 49.90
C HIS A 22 4.67 -31.70 50.27
N GLU A 23 5.70 -32.02 49.46
CA GLU A 23 6.73 -33.05 49.76
C GLU A 23 7.47 -32.81 51.09
N ARG A 24 7.41 -31.57 51.62
CA ARG A 24 8.08 -31.14 52.86
C ARG A 24 7.09 -30.78 53.99
N ASN A 25 5.80 -31.08 53.85
CA ASN A 25 4.73 -30.73 54.80
C ASN A 25 4.62 -29.22 55.12
N LEU A 26 4.95 -28.34 54.16
CA LEU A 26 4.87 -26.88 54.31
C LEU A 26 3.66 -26.30 53.58
N ARG A 27 3.07 -25.22 54.12
CA ARG A 27 1.97 -24.51 53.44
C ARG A 27 2.49 -23.51 52.42
N CYS A 28 1.84 -23.46 51.27
CA CYS A 28 2.15 -22.54 50.17
C CYS A 28 1.31 -21.27 50.28
N SER A 29 1.91 -20.08 50.18
CA SER A 29 1.20 -18.78 50.23
C SER A 29 1.58 -17.88 49.05
N GLN A 30 0.63 -17.07 48.58
CA GLN A 30 0.75 -16.18 47.42
C GLN A 30 1.06 -14.75 47.87
N SER A 31 2.11 -14.13 47.31
CA SER A 31 2.48 -12.75 47.61
C SER A 31 1.66 -11.76 46.78
N ALA A 32 1.00 -10.80 47.45
CA ALA A 32 0.18 -9.78 46.80
C ALA A 32 0.99 -8.55 46.34
N ALA A 33 1.92 -8.75 45.40
CA ALA A 33 2.49 -7.71 44.54
C ALA A 33 3.19 -8.33 43.32
N ASN A 34 2.67 -8.09 42.11
CA ASN A 34 3.29 -8.35 40.81
C ASN A 34 3.86 -9.77 40.55
N GLY A 35 2.99 -10.68 40.09
CA GLY A 35 3.39 -11.96 39.47
C GLY A 35 3.49 -13.17 40.42
N PRO A 36 3.59 -14.40 39.88
CA PRO A 36 3.42 -15.63 40.67
C PRO A 36 4.70 -16.06 41.38
N CYS A 37 5.05 -15.39 42.48
CA CYS A 37 6.00 -15.90 43.46
C CYS A 37 5.28 -16.46 44.69
N TYR A 38 5.41 -17.78 44.89
CA TYR A 38 4.91 -18.50 46.07
C TYR A 38 6.03 -18.74 47.08
N ARG A 39 5.71 -18.71 48.38
CA ARG A 39 6.64 -19.07 49.47
C ARG A 39 6.09 -20.24 50.29
N CYS A 40 6.97 -21.16 50.69
CA CYS A 40 6.62 -22.18 51.68
C CYS A 40 6.75 -21.60 53.11
N ILE A 41 5.78 -21.87 53.98
CA ILE A 41 5.72 -21.38 55.36
C ILE A 41 5.67 -22.59 56.32
N GLN A 42 6.45 -22.53 57.40
CA GLN A 42 6.37 -23.44 58.54
C GLN A 42 6.04 -22.64 59.80
N ASN A 43 4.98 -23.03 60.52
CA ASN A 43 4.59 -22.46 61.82
C ASN A 43 4.49 -20.91 61.92
N GLY A 44 4.29 -20.22 60.79
CA GLY A 44 4.13 -18.75 60.73
C GLY A 44 5.41 -17.95 60.45
N GLU A 45 6.57 -18.60 60.39
CA GLU A 45 7.84 -17.94 60.04
C GLU A 45 8.22 -18.15 58.58
N THR A 46 8.93 -17.17 57.99
CA THR A 46 9.26 -17.15 56.56
C THR A 46 10.69 -17.60 56.32
N CYS A 47 10.88 -18.78 55.74
CA CYS A 47 12.21 -19.23 55.28
C CYS A 47 12.57 -18.51 53.97
N VAL A 48 13.62 -17.69 54.00
CA VAL A 48 14.23 -17.06 52.82
C VAL A 48 15.62 -17.66 52.60
N TYR A 49 15.93 -18.07 51.37
CA TYR A 49 17.26 -18.52 50.97
C TYR A 49 17.84 -17.61 49.89
N SER A 50 19.14 -17.30 50.02
CA SER A 50 19.93 -16.47 49.10
C SER A 50 21.01 -17.28 48.39
N GLU A 51 21.38 -16.82 47.19
CA GLU A 51 22.47 -17.27 46.29
C GLU A 51 23.89 -17.27 46.94
N PRO A 52 25.02 -17.80 46.34
CA PRO A 52 25.37 -17.70 44.89
C PRO A 52 26.37 -18.71 44.20
N LEU A 53 26.57 -18.47 42.87
CA LEU A 53 27.79 -18.67 42.01
C LEU A 53 28.23 -20.05 41.43
N ARG A 54 29.05 -19.96 40.35
CA ARG A 54 29.53 -20.99 39.37
C ARG A 54 30.88 -21.68 39.80
N PRO A 55 31.67 -22.34 38.91
CA PRO A 55 31.54 -23.71 38.37
C PRO A 55 32.79 -24.63 38.63
N GLY A 56 32.70 -25.96 38.42
CA GLY A 56 33.89 -26.84 38.41
C GLY A 56 33.68 -28.33 38.07
N ARG A 57 34.49 -28.88 37.15
CA ARG A 57 34.72 -30.34 36.89
C ARG A 57 35.84 -30.86 37.87
N PRO A 58 36.29 -32.16 37.92
CA PRO A 58 36.05 -33.31 37.02
C PRO A 58 35.93 -34.73 37.68
N LYS A 59 35.95 -35.77 36.81
CA LYS A 59 36.27 -37.22 37.00
C LYS A 59 35.10 -38.15 37.39
N LYS A 60 35.05 -39.44 37.04
CA LYS A 60 35.58 -40.33 35.97
C LYS A 60 35.51 -41.76 36.55
N SER A 61 34.63 -42.63 36.04
CA SER A 61 34.78 -44.10 35.97
C SER A 61 33.56 -44.64 35.20
N ALA A 62 33.69 -45.03 33.93
CA ALA A 62 34.30 -46.26 33.40
C ALA A 62 33.42 -47.51 33.66
N GLY A 63 32.96 -48.17 32.58
CA GLY A 63 32.03 -49.32 32.68
C GLY A 63 31.41 -49.79 31.36
N ASN A 64 32.25 -50.10 30.37
CA ASN A 64 32.08 -50.95 29.16
C ASN A 64 30.71 -51.18 28.47
N TYR A 65 30.78 -51.08 27.12
CA TYR A 65 29.90 -51.74 26.15
C TYR A 65 30.00 -53.28 26.21
N THR A 66 28.91 -53.96 25.82
CA THR A 66 28.86 -54.97 24.72
C THR A 66 27.40 -55.27 24.35
N GLU A 67 27.12 -55.42 23.05
CA GLU A 67 26.24 -56.37 22.30
C GLU A 67 25.01 -57.03 23.01
N SER A 68 23.89 -57.39 22.35
CA SER A 68 23.69 -57.86 20.96
C SER A 68 22.19 -57.91 20.55
N ASN A 69 21.95 -57.82 19.24
CA ASN A 69 20.98 -58.57 18.38
C ASN A 69 19.51 -58.90 18.75
N SER A 70 18.74 -59.05 17.64
CA SER A 70 17.52 -59.86 17.44
C SER A 70 16.18 -59.32 18.01
N SER A 71 15.02 -59.47 17.36
CA SER A 71 14.69 -60.02 16.02
C SER A 71 13.23 -59.69 15.62
N ASN A 72 12.91 -59.87 14.32
CA ASN A 72 11.60 -60.15 13.69
C ASN A 72 10.44 -60.55 14.64
N SER A 73 9.17 -60.20 14.38
CA SER A 73 8.42 -60.72 13.21
C SER A 73 7.04 -60.07 12.96
N GLU A 74 6.43 -60.43 11.82
CA GLU A 74 5.13 -60.01 11.29
C GLU A 74 3.93 -60.60 12.10
N SER A 75 2.70 -60.09 12.03
CA SER A 75 1.76 -60.48 10.95
C SER A 75 0.32 -59.92 11.10
N ARG A 76 -0.42 -59.93 9.97
CA ARG A 76 -1.85 -59.61 9.73
C ARG A 76 -2.83 -60.31 10.70
N SER A 77 -4.02 -59.79 11.01
CA SER A 77 -5.22 -59.84 10.11
C SER A 77 -6.50 -59.28 10.79
N GLN A 78 -7.60 -59.14 10.03
CA GLN A 78 -8.89 -58.50 10.39
C GLN A 78 -9.99 -59.53 10.87
N PRO A 79 -11.32 -59.30 10.70
CA PRO A 79 -12.22 -58.67 11.68
C PRO A 79 -13.49 -59.51 12.03
N VAL A 80 -14.30 -59.10 13.02
CA VAL A 80 -15.68 -59.64 13.24
C VAL A 80 -16.65 -58.56 13.75
N SER A 81 -17.94 -58.70 13.40
CA SER A 81 -19.07 -57.80 13.70
C SER A 81 -20.26 -58.51 14.39
N SER A 82 -20.96 -57.83 15.31
CA SER A 82 -22.37 -58.04 15.74
C SER A 82 -22.79 -56.80 16.57
N VAL A 83 -23.97 -56.14 16.48
CA VAL A 83 -25.39 -56.47 16.19
C VAL A 83 -26.20 -56.90 17.44
N GLU A 84 -27.45 -56.40 17.53
CA GLU A 84 -28.52 -56.62 18.54
C GLU A 84 -28.48 -55.86 19.89
N SER A 85 -29.59 -55.74 20.64
CA SER A 85 -30.79 -54.91 20.36
C SER A 85 -31.77 -54.85 21.58
N SER A 86 -32.53 -53.74 21.67
CA SER A 86 -33.90 -53.62 22.21
C SER A 86 -34.24 -53.71 23.73
N GLY A 87 -35.16 -52.81 24.15
CA GLY A 87 -36.23 -53.05 25.14
C GLY A 87 -36.02 -52.57 26.59
N HIS A 88 -37.05 -52.17 27.36
CA HIS A 88 -38.38 -51.62 27.03
C HIS A 88 -39.10 -51.08 28.30
N GLY A 89 -40.06 -50.15 28.15
CA GLY A 89 -41.03 -49.74 29.20
C GLY A 89 -40.55 -48.68 30.23
N GLY A 90 -41.39 -47.80 30.77
CA GLY A 90 -42.83 -47.53 30.54
C GLY A 90 -43.52 -47.03 31.83
N GLY A 91 -44.39 -46.01 31.77
CA GLY A 91 -45.19 -45.58 32.93
C GLY A 91 -45.79 -44.15 32.85
N ASN A 92 -47.12 -44.05 32.73
CA ASN A 92 -47.88 -42.80 32.79
C ASN A 92 -48.15 -42.36 34.25
N PHE A 93 -48.30 -41.05 34.51
CA PHE A 93 -49.58 -40.39 34.89
C PHE A 93 -49.39 -38.97 35.48
N THR A 94 -50.30 -38.06 35.12
CA THR A 94 -50.58 -36.71 35.67
C THR A 94 -51.56 -36.81 36.89
N PRO A 95 -52.08 -35.74 37.57
CA PRO A 95 -52.07 -34.29 37.25
C PRO A 95 -52.05 -33.26 38.44
N SER A 96 -52.21 -31.97 38.06
CA SER A 96 -53.08 -30.92 38.67
C SER A 96 -52.71 -30.06 39.92
N THR A 97 -52.67 -28.74 39.67
CA THR A 97 -53.38 -27.59 40.34
C THR A 97 -52.99 -27.02 41.73
N ALA A 98 -52.48 -25.77 41.68
CA ALA A 98 -53.15 -24.50 42.10
C ALA A 98 -53.05 -23.91 43.54
N CYS A 99 -53.19 -22.56 43.58
CA CYS A 99 -53.50 -21.65 44.72
C CYS A 99 -52.38 -21.39 45.77
N THR A 100 -52.18 -20.19 46.37
CA THR A 100 -52.84 -18.87 46.24
C THR A 100 -51.95 -17.68 46.70
N ILE A 101 -52.37 -16.46 46.33
CA ILE A 101 -51.97 -15.08 46.77
C ILE A 101 -52.31 -14.91 48.29
N PRO A 102 -51.75 -14.02 49.18
CA PRO A 102 -51.51 -12.56 49.05
C PRO A 102 -50.33 -11.95 49.91
N THR A 103 -50.13 -10.65 50.23
CA THR A 103 -50.80 -9.33 49.98
C THR A 103 -49.80 -8.13 50.04
N THR A 104 -49.86 -7.21 49.06
CA THR A 104 -49.83 -5.71 49.10
C THR A 104 -49.05 -4.84 50.14
N THR A 105 -48.56 -3.69 49.60
CA THR A 105 -48.42 -2.32 50.20
C THR A 105 -47.47 -2.07 51.38
N GLY A 106 -46.70 -0.96 51.43
CA GLY A 106 -46.50 0.15 50.49
C GLY A 106 -45.90 1.41 51.15
N MET A 107 -45.55 2.46 50.36
CA MET A 107 -45.21 3.84 50.79
C MET A 107 -43.96 4.02 51.71
N MET A 108 -42.98 4.90 51.49
CA MET A 108 -43.05 6.34 51.17
C MET A 108 -41.65 6.92 50.80
N MET A 109 -41.60 7.91 49.90
CA MET A 109 -40.55 8.97 49.83
C MET A 109 -40.83 10.03 50.92
N PRO A 110 -39.94 11.01 51.31
CA PRO A 110 -38.93 11.77 50.52
C PRO A 110 -37.55 11.95 51.24
N GLY A 111 -36.55 12.75 50.84
CA GLY A 111 -36.25 13.59 49.65
C GLY A 111 -35.43 14.85 50.02
N MET A 112 -34.74 15.49 49.05
CA MET A 112 -34.13 16.85 49.12
C MET A 112 -32.89 17.03 50.07
N ILE A 113 -31.94 18.00 49.93
CA ILE A 113 -31.61 19.08 48.95
C ILE A 113 -30.13 19.58 49.18
N PHE A 114 -29.45 20.07 48.12
CA PHE A 114 -28.29 21.02 48.02
C PHE A 114 -27.10 21.03 49.02
N GLY A 115 -25.91 21.44 48.50
CA GLY A 115 -24.87 22.08 49.32
C GLY A 115 -23.45 22.09 48.74
N SER A 116 -23.04 23.19 48.11
CA SER A 116 -21.64 23.46 47.70
C SER A 116 -20.82 24.08 48.82
N HIS A 117 -19.50 23.87 48.86
CA HIS A 117 -18.57 24.96 49.23
C HIS A 117 -17.13 24.78 48.71
N THR A 118 -16.49 25.93 48.53
CA THR A 118 -15.10 26.21 48.19
C THR A 118 -14.16 26.04 49.39
N ASP A 119 -12.83 25.97 49.15
CA ASP A 119 -11.91 26.90 49.80
C ASP A 119 -10.53 26.98 49.12
N SER A 120 -9.79 28.04 49.45
CA SER A 120 -8.46 28.42 48.93
C SER A 120 -7.52 28.75 50.09
N LEU A 121 -6.21 28.94 49.82
CA LEU A 121 -5.32 30.02 50.36
C LEU A 121 -3.83 29.61 50.32
N TYR A 122 -2.98 30.49 49.73
CA TYR A 122 -1.59 30.85 50.10
C TYR A 122 -0.49 29.73 50.16
N ASP A 123 0.81 30.00 50.02
CA ASP A 123 1.56 31.28 50.13
C ASP A 123 2.75 31.38 49.15
N SER A 124 3.39 32.54 49.14
CA SER A 124 4.51 32.96 48.26
C SER A 124 5.89 32.88 48.94
N GLU A 125 6.97 32.76 48.16
CA GLU A 125 8.23 33.43 48.49
C GLU A 125 9.14 33.65 47.27
N THR A 126 9.85 34.79 47.26
CA THR A 126 10.79 35.23 46.21
C THR A 126 12.22 35.26 46.75
N THR A 127 13.20 34.92 45.92
CA THR A 127 14.58 35.42 46.11
C THR A 127 15.26 35.71 44.79
N ASP A 128 16.05 36.77 44.79
CA ASP A 128 16.72 37.38 43.64
C ASP A 128 18.25 37.30 43.88
N PHE A 129 19.05 37.10 42.82
CA PHE A 129 20.51 37.28 42.89
C PHE A 129 21.08 37.60 41.51
N SER A 130 21.94 38.62 41.48
CA SER A 130 22.38 39.33 40.28
C SER A 130 23.91 39.32 40.10
N SER A 131 24.34 39.82 38.92
CA SER A 131 25.67 40.38 38.59
C SER A 131 26.78 39.37 38.15
N VAL A 132 27.39 39.51 36.95
CA VAL A 132 28.62 40.33 36.57
C VAL A 132 29.91 39.47 36.74
N GLU A 133 30.95 39.40 35.87
CA GLU A 133 31.51 40.31 34.84
C GLU A 133 32.31 39.59 33.69
N HIS A 134 33.01 40.38 32.86
CA HIS A 134 33.94 40.15 31.71
C HIS A 134 34.92 38.94 31.77
N SER A 135 35.62 38.48 30.71
CA SER A 135 36.21 39.04 29.46
C SER A 135 36.52 37.88 28.48
N GLY A 136 36.82 37.96 27.17
CA GLY A 136 37.33 39.02 26.28
C GLY A 136 38.78 38.73 25.82
N PHE A 137 39.02 38.32 24.55
CA PHE A 137 40.28 38.35 23.73
C PHE A 137 39.99 37.63 22.38
N GLN A 138 39.71 38.33 21.28
CA GLN A 138 40.62 38.85 20.23
C GLN A 138 41.16 37.83 19.19
N SER A 139 40.97 38.19 17.93
CA SER A 139 41.57 37.62 16.70
C SER A 139 43.07 37.96 16.55
N PRO A 140 43.75 37.45 15.50
CA PRO A 140 44.06 38.40 14.41
C PRO A 140 43.97 37.86 12.97
N THR A 141 43.98 38.81 12.03
CA THR A 141 43.83 38.74 10.57
C THR A 141 45.14 38.80 9.78
N SER A 142 45.15 38.32 8.53
CA SER A 142 45.96 38.83 7.38
C SER A 142 45.33 38.31 6.07
N LEU A 143 44.93 39.11 5.05
CA LEU A 143 45.66 40.05 4.15
C LEU A 143 46.68 39.32 3.25
N LEU A 144 46.85 39.56 1.93
CA LEU A 144 46.18 40.38 0.88
C LEU A 144 46.78 39.95 -0.50
N TRP A 145 46.13 40.22 -1.64
CA TRP A 145 46.69 40.84 -2.88
C TRP A 145 45.73 40.79 -4.10
N LEU A 146 45.82 41.80 -4.98
CA LEU A 146 45.04 41.99 -6.22
C LEU A 146 45.82 41.60 -7.47
N GLU A 147 45.12 41.33 -8.59
CA GLU A 147 45.39 41.98 -9.89
C GLU A 147 44.20 41.86 -10.88
N SER A 148 44.19 42.62 -11.98
CA SER A 148 42.95 42.94 -12.74
C SER A 148 43.14 43.39 -14.21
N LEU A 149 42.09 43.17 -15.03
CA LEU A 149 41.78 43.80 -16.36
C LEU A 149 42.55 43.30 -17.61
N PRO A 150 42.08 43.56 -18.87
CA PRO A 150 40.88 44.31 -19.31
C PRO A 150 39.92 43.57 -20.29
N ALA A 151 38.82 44.24 -20.65
CA ALA A 151 37.90 43.87 -21.74
C ALA A 151 38.02 44.82 -22.96
N ASP A 152 37.55 44.40 -24.14
CA ASP A 152 37.64 45.13 -25.42
C ASP A 152 36.39 46.02 -25.68
N PRO A 153 36.51 47.32 -26.05
CA PRO A 153 35.37 48.25 -26.10
C PRO A 153 34.54 48.33 -27.40
N GLN A 154 34.85 47.60 -28.48
CA GLN A 154 34.27 47.90 -29.80
C GLN A 154 32.80 47.49 -30.05
N LEU A 155 32.13 46.79 -29.12
CA LEU A 155 30.77 46.27 -29.35
C LEU A 155 29.61 47.18 -28.90
N ALA A 156 29.87 48.32 -28.26
CA ALA A 156 28.84 49.13 -27.58
C ALA A 156 28.08 50.16 -28.44
N MET A 157 28.38 50.29 -29.74
CA MET A 157 27.87 51.41 -30.59
C MET A 157 26.92 51.02 -31.73
N LEU A 158 26.51 49.75 -31.86
CA LEU A 158 25.63 49.28 -32.97
C LEU A 158 24.25 48.76 -32.55
N ASP A 159 23.99 48.54 -31.26
CA ASP A 159 22.65 48.11 -30.78
C ASP A 159 21.62 49.26 -30.73
N HIS A 160 22.05 50.53 -30.91
CA HIS A 160 21.20 51.69 -30.62
C HIS A 160 20.26 52.14 -31.76
N GLU A 161 20.39 51.59 -32.98
CA GLU A 161 19.55 51.96 -34.15
C GLU A 161 18.59 50.87 -34.65
N LEU A 162 18.70 49.61 -34.17
CA LEU A 162 17.84 48.50 -34.61
C LEU A 162 16.73 48.12 -33.61
N GLY A 163 16.66 48.78 -32.45
CA GLY A 163 15.71 48.47 -31.38
C GLY A 163 14.35 49.21 -31.41
N SER A 164 14.15 50.19 -32.29
CA SER A 164 13.15 51.25 -32.09
C SER A 164 11.81 51.13 -32.83
N ASN A 165 11.57 50.06 -33.61
CA ASN A 165 10.38 49.92 -34.48
C ASN A 165 9.54 48.64 -34.22
N LEU A 166 9.57 48.08 -33.00
CA LEU A 166 8.87 46.83 -32.67
C LEU A 166 8.24 46.82 -31.26
N GLU A 167 7.82 47.99 -30.76
CA GLU A 167 7.06 48.11 -29.50
C GLU A 167 5.63 48.62 -29.74
N CYS A 168 4.63 47.84 -29.32
CA CYS A 168 3.27 48.34 -29.17
C CYS A 168 3.21 49.30 -27.97
N GLN A 169 2.89 50.57 -28.21
CA GLN A 169 2.78 51.56 -27.13
C GLN A 169 1.65 51.20 -26.16
N LYS A 170 1.96 51.21 -24.85
CA LYS A 170 0.96 51.11 -23.77
C LYS A 170 0.33 52.48 -23.50
N PRO A 171 -0.99 52.56 -23.22
CA PRO A 171 -1.60 53.76 -22.64
C PRO A 171 -0.94 54.11 -21.29
N GLY A 172 -0.79 55.41 -21.02
CA GLY A 172 0.00 55.93 -19.91
C GLY A 172 -0.71 55.94 -18.56
N SER A 173 0.08 55.93 -17.48
CA SER A 173 -0.39 56.09 -16.09
C SER A 173 -0.03 57.48 -15.54
N GLU A 174 -1.03 58.18 -14.98
CA GLU A 174 -0.80 59.37 -14.16
C GLU A 174 -1.06 59.09 -12.67
N LYS A 175 -0.42 59.88 -11.81
CA LYS A 175 -0.29 59.63 -10.36
C LYS A 175 -1.21 60.54 -9.55
N SER A 176 -1.84 59.99 -8.51
CA SER A 176 -2.07 60.72 -7.25
C SER A 176 -2.24 59.76 -6.07
N ASN A 177 -1.63 60.10 -4.93
CA ASN A 177 -1.88 59.44 -3.64
C ASN A 177 -3.11 60.08 -2.98
N THR A 178 -4.05 59.26 -2.50
CA THR A 178 -4.83 59.52 -1.27
C THR A 178 -5.47 58.22 -0.74
N ASP A 179 -5.74 58.19 0.55
CA ASP A 179 -6.36 57.08 1.29
C ASP A 179 -7.77 56.65 0.83
N SER A 180 -8.12 55.44 1.26
CA SER A 180 -9.48 54.90 1.49
C SER A 180 -10.36 54.44 0.31
N SER A 181 -10.74 53.15 0.39
CA SER A 181 -12.00 52.54 -0.07
C SER A 181 -12.55 52.87 -1.48
N MET A 182 -12.08 52.14 -2.50
CA MET A 182 -12.86 51.78 -3.69
C MET A 182 -12.43 50.41 -4.25
N ASP A 183 -13.19 49.35 -3.92
CA ASP A 183 -13.14 48.05 -4.62
C ASP A 183 -14.58 47.51 -4.80
N ALA A 184 -15.44 48.41 -5.27
CA ALA A 184 -16.82 48.15 -5.67
C ALA A 184 -17.05 48.86 -7.02
N ASP A 185 -17.71 48.15 -7.94
CA ASP A 185 -18.06 48.54 -9.33
C ASP A 185 -17.06 48.21 -10.46
N VAL A 186 -16.62 46.95 -10.50
CA VAL A 186 -16.30 46.26 -11.78
C VAL A 186 -17.21 45.03 -11.92
N PRO A 187 -18.01 44.90 -12.99
CA PRO A 187 -18.89 43.75 -13.18
C PRO A 187 -18.14 42.41 -13.13
N GLN A 188 -18.70 41.46 -12.40
CA GLN A 188 -18.06 40.17 -12.10
C GLN A 188 -17.79 39.32 -13.37
N SER A 189 -18.49 39.60 -14.47
CA SER A 189 -18.27 39.00 -15.80
C SER A 189 -16.90 39.32 -16.42
N CYS A 190 -16.21 40.37 -15.97
CA CYS A 190 -14.92 40.78 -16.51
C CYS A 190 -13.71 40.22 -15.75
N ARG A 191 -13.93 39.39 -14.70
CA ARG A 191 -12.86 38.82 -13.85
C ARG A 191 -12.65 37.31 -14.08
N GLY A 192 -12.73 36.85 -15.34
CA GLY A 192 -12.46 35.45 -15.73
C GLY A 192 -11.03 35.22 -16.25
N PRO A 193 -10.50 33.97 -16.21
CA PRO A 193 -9.23 33.63 -16.86
C PRO A 193 -9.38 33.73 -18.38
N GLY A 194 -8.45 34.44 -19.04
CA GLY A 194 -8.55 34.79 -20.47
C GLY A 194 -8.50 36.30 -20.78
N SER A 195 -8.24 37.17 -19.79
CA SER A 195 -8.04 38.61 -20.04
C SER A 195 -6.85 38.87 -20.99
N CYS A 196 -6.88 39.98 -21.76
CA CYS A 196 -5.85 40.39 -22.75
C CYS A 196 -4.44 40.73 -22.17
N LYS A 197 -4.07 40.18 -21.02
CA LYS A 197 -2.74 40.29 -20.39
C LYS A 197 -1.66 39.38 -21.01
N GLU A 198 -2.02 38.27 -21.66
CA GLU A 198 -1.05 37.27 -22.16
C GLU A 198 -0.59 37.52 -23.61
N LEU A 199 -1.38 38.27 -24.41
CA LEU A 199 -1.05 38.61 -25.79
C LEU A 199 0.30 39.35 -25.98
N PRO A 200 0.68 40.32 -25.10
CA PRO A 200 1.97 41.02 -25.21
C PRO A 200 3.19 40.09 -25.20
N ASP A 201 3.17 39.01 -24.40
CA ASP A 201 4.31 38.08 -24.30
C ASP A 201 4.45 37.24 -25.58
N ILE A 202 3.33 36.89 -26.23
CA ILE A 202 3.30 36.18 -27.52
C ILE A 202 3.85 37.09 -28.62
N ILE A 203 3.43 38.35 -28.69
CA ILE A 203 3.95 39.35 -29.64
C ILE A 203 5.48 39.51 -29.44
N GLN A 204 5.93 39.61 -28.19
CA GLN A 204 7.36 39.77 -27.87
C GLN A 204 8.18 38.48 -28.17
N ALA A 205 7.58 37.30 -28.16
CA ALA A 205 8.22 36.06 -28.60
C ALA A 205 8.35 35.98 -30.13
N LEU A 206 7.28 36.31 -30.87
CA LEU A 206 7.27 36.32 -32.34
C LEU A 206 8.23 37.37 -32.91
N GLY A 207 8.28 38.57 -32.32
CA GLY A 207 9.24 39.62 -32.70
C GLY A 207 10.70 39.18 -32.52
N ARG A 208 11.02 38.48 -31.42
CA ARG A 208 12.37 37.91 -31.18
C ARG A 208 12.74 36.85 -32.21
N LEU A 209 11.82 35.96 -32.58
CA LEU A 209 12.05 34.94 -33.61
C LEU A 209 12.29 35.56 -34.99
N HIS A 210 11.49 36.55 -35.37
CA HIS A 210 11.64 37.29 -36.63
C HIS A 210 13.00 38.03 -36.70
N GLN A 211 13.43 38.65 -35.60
CA GLN A 211 14.74 39.29 -35.51
C GLN A 211 15.91 38.29 -35.64
N GLN A 212 15.80 37.08 -35.06
CA GLN A 212 16.81 36.03 -35.21
C GLN A 212 16.93 35.56 -36.67
N MET A 213 15.81 35.35 -37.37
CA MET A 213 15.81 35.04 -38.81
C MET A 213 16.40 36.17 -39.66
N ALA A 214 16.06 37.43 -39.38
CA ALA A 214 16.63 38.58 -40.08
C ALA A 214 18.14 38.76 -39.83
N ARG A 215 18.69 38.20 -38.75
CA ARG A 215 20.14 38.10 -38.49
C ARG A 215 20.77 36.92 -39.24
N ALA A 216 20.11 35.76 -39.30
CA ALA A 216 20.56 34.61 -40.09
C ALA A 216 20.64 34.91 -41.61
N ARG A 217 19.66 35.66 -42.15
CA ARG A 217 19.69 36.16 -43.53
C ARG A 217 20.88 37.09 -43.82
N ARG A 218 21.31 37.91 -42.86
CA ARG A 218 22.47 38.81 -43.05
C ARG A 218 23.80 38.05 -43.06
N ARG A 219 23.91 36.97 -42.28
CA ARG A 219 25.10 36.09 -42.25
C ARG A 219 25.27 35.22 -43.50
N THR A 220 24.24 35.10 -44.34
CA THR A 220 24.27 34.37 -45.62
C THR A 220 24.37 35.30 -46.85
N SER A 221 24.67 36.59 -46.64
CA SER A 221 24.95 37.56 -47.71
C SER A 221 26.42 37.44 -48.18
N PRO A 222 26.71 37.44 -49.50
CA PRO A 222 28.04 37.10 -50.02
C PRO A 222 29.00 38.30 -50.08
N ASP A 223 29.53 38.74 -48.93
CA ASP A 223 30.52 39.84 -48.87
C ASP A 223 31.57 39.70 -47.72
N SER A 224 31.96 38.48 -47.36
CA SER A 224 33.13 38.25 -46.48
C SER A 224 33.91 37.00 -46.90
N GLU A 225 35.13 37.19 -47.41
CA GLU A 225 35.99 36.12 -47.92
C GLU A 225 36.56 35.24 -46.80
N GLY A 226 36.35 33.91 -46.88
CA GLY A 226 36.99 32.98 -45.94
C GLY A 226 36.38 31.59 -45.84
N SER A 227 36.72 30.70 -46.78
CA SER A 227 36.50 29.23 -46.77
C SER A 227 35.09 28.67 -47.01
N ALA A 228 35.06 27.70 -47.95
CA ALA A 228 34.15 26.57 -48.19
C ALA A 228 32.63 26.65 -47.87
N LEU A 229 31.84 26.37 -48.92
CA LEU A 229 30.41 25.99 -48.97
C LEU A 229 29.38 27.14 -48.92
N LEU A 230 28.98 27.58 -50.12
CA LEU A 230 27.81 28.44 -50.34
C LEU A 230 26.51 27.63 -50.20
N PRO A 231 25.49 28.10 -49.46
CA PRO A 231 24.16 27.49 -49.46
C PRO A 231 23.47 27.65 -50.81
N THR A 232 22.59 26.70 -51.16
CA THR A 232 21.91 26.67 -52.46
C THR A 232 20.92 27.82 -52.64
N ARG A 233 20.71 28.22 -53.90
CA ARG A 233 19.85 29.35 -54.29
C ARG A 233 18.38 29.18 -53.84
N SER A 234 17.95 27.95 -53.53
CA SER A 234 16.63 27.62 -52.97
C SER A 234 16.48 28.05 -51.51
N THR A 235 17.50 27.86 -50.66
CA THR A 235 17.42 28.19 -49.22
C THR A 235 17.27 29.69 -48.99
N LEU A 236 18.00 30.52 -49.75
CA LEU A 236 17.85 31.98 -49.76
C LEU A 236 16.51 32.44 -50.38
N GLY A 237 15.91 31.64 -51.27
CA GLY A 237 14.56 31.87 -51.79
C GLY A 237 13.50 31.70 -50.70
N ALA A 238 13.49 30.53 -50.04
CA ALA A 238 12.54 30.20 -48.99
C ALA A 238 12.58 31.19 -47.80
N ILE A 239 13.78 31.65 -47.40
CA ILE A 239 13.92 32.68 -46.35
C ILE A 239 13.29 34.01 -46.76
N ASN A 240 13.33 34.39 -48.04
CA ASN A 240 12.73 35.63 -48.51
C ASN A 240 11.20 35.54 -48.67
N GLU A 241 10.67 34.37 -49.04
CA GLU A 241 9.22 34.15 -49.16
C GLU A 241 8.49 34.15 -47.80
N LEU A 242 9.19 33.79 -46.71
CA LEU A 242 8.60 33.68 -45.36
C LEU A 242 8.69 34.95 -44.50
N LEU A 243 9.56 35.92 -44.84
CA LEU A 243 9.70 37.15 -44.05
C LEU A 243 8.50 38.10 -44.18
N THR A 244 7.82 38.13 -45.33
CA THR A 244 6.68 39.03 -45.57
C THR A 244 5.41 38.57 -44.83
N PRO A 245 4.95 37.29 -44.95
CA PRO A 245 3.76 36.83 -44.24
C PRO A 245 3.93 36.83 -42.72
N GLY A 246 5.16 36.58 -42.24
CA GLY A 246 5.48 36.64 -40.82
C GLY A 246 5.34 38.04 -40.22
N LYS A 247 5.53 39.10 -41.02
CA LYS A 247 5.29 40.48 -40.59
C LYS A 247 3.80 40.80 -40.59
N GLU A 248 3.08 40.47 -41.67
CA GLU A 248 1.63 40.71 -41.78
C GLU A 248 0.84 40.03 -40.64
N LEU A 249 1.26 38.84 -40.21
CA LEU A 249 0.66 38.15 -39.08
C LEU A 249 0.93 38.84 -37.73
N ILE A 250 2.13 39.42 -37.55
CA ILE A 250 2.45 40.20 -36.34
C ILE A 250 1.62 41.50 -36.32
N ASP A 251 1.56 42.21 -37.45
CA ASP A 251 0.79 43.46 -37.58
C ASP A 251 -0.72 43.21 -37.31
N LEU A 252 -1.29 42.11 -37.81
CA LEU A 252 -2.68 41.69 -37.55
C LEU A 252 -2.94 41.37 -36.06
N VAL A 253 -2.03 40.68 -35.39
CA VAL A 253 -2.15 40.37 -33.96
C VAL A 253 -2.03 41.64 -33.11
N CYS A 254 -1.20 42.60 -33.52
CA CYS A 254 -1.11 43.92 -32.87
C CYS A 254 -2.41 44.74 -33.03
N GLU A 255 -3.02 44.74 -34.21
CA GLU A 255 -4.29 45.44 -34.47
C GLU A 255 -5.46 44.85 -33.67
N LEU A 256 -5.56 43.52 -33.59
CA LEU A 256 -6.53 42.81 -32.73
C LEU A 256 -6.30 43.12 -31.24
N CYS A 257 -5.04 43.25 -30.81
CA CYS A 257 -4.72 43.60 -29.43
C CYS A 257 -5.19 45.03 -29.07
N GLN A 258 -4.96 46.00 -29.96
CA GLN A 258 -5.41 47.38 -29.76
C GLN A 258 -6.94 47.50 -29.68
N ARG A 259 -7.67 46.74 -30.51
CA ARG A 259 -9.14 46.66 -30.42
C ARG A 259 -9.61 46.06 -29.09
N CYS A 260 -8.97 45.00 -28.59
CA CYS A 260 -9.31 44.44 -27.27
C CYS A 260 -9.18 45.50 -26.16
N THR A 261 -8.09 46.28 -26.18
CA THR A 261 -7.85 47.31 -25.15
C THR A 261 -8.88 48.45 -25.21
N GLN A 262 -9.21 48.95 -26.41
CA GLN A 262 -10.20 50.04 -26.55
C GLN A 262 -11.61 49.62 -26.12
N GLU A 263 -12.07 48.40 -26.42
CA GLU A 263 -13.38 47.97 -25.95
C GLU A 263 -13.41 47.74 -24.43
N PHE A 264 -12.32 47.24 -23.84
CA PHE A 264 -12.19 47.04 -22.40
C PHE A 264 -12.26 48.37 -21.61
N GLU A 265 -11.65 49.44 -22.13
CA GLU A 265 -11.74 50.80 -21.56
C GLU A 265 -13.13 51.46 -21.74
N SER A 266 -13.95 50.97 -22.67
CA SER A 266 -15.30 51.49 -22.97
C SER A 266 -16.44 50.83 -22.18
N GLY A 267 -16.19 49.72 -21.48
CA GLY A 267 -17.16 49.04 -20.61
C GLY A 267 -18.24 48.19 -21.32
N MET A 268 -18.20 48.02 -22.65
CA MET A 268 -19.25 47.31 -23.42
C MET A 268 -19.02 45.79 -23.54
N CYS A 269 -18.84 45.09 -22.42
CA CYS A 269 -18.48 43.65 -22.40
C CYS A 269 -19.64 42.65 -22.65
N TYR A 270 -20.47 42.88 -23.68
CA TYR A 270 -21.57 41.95 -24.04
C TYR A 270 -21.59 41.46 -25.51
N GLY A 271 -20.64 41.87 -26.35
CA GLY A 271 -20.56 41.44 -27.76
C GLY A 271 -19.52 40.36 -28.09
N PHE A 272 -18.44 40.24 -27.32
CA PHE A 272 -17.18 39.67 -27.84
C PHE A 272 -16.82 38.24 -27.34
N ILE A 273 -17.59 37.64 -26.43
CA ILE A 273 -17.23 36.33 -25.82
C ILE A 273 -17.39 35.16 -26.80
N ASP A 274 -18.41 35.18 -27.67
CA ASP A 274 -18.58 34.13 -28.68
C ASP A 274 -17.51 34.22 -29.79
N ASP A 275 -17.04 35.43 -30.13
CA ASP A 275 -16.09 35.62 -31.23
C ASP A 275 -14.63 35.33 -30.84
N GLN A 276 -14.28 35.38 -29.55
CA GLN A 276 -12.97 34.95 -29.03
C GLN A 276 -12.63 33.50 -29.44
N ARG A 277 -13.62 32.59 -29.45
CA ARG A 277 -13.43 31.21 -29.92
C ARG A 277 -13.18 31.14 -31.42
N THR A 278 -13.87 31.95 -32.21
CA THR A 278 -13.68 32.06 -33.66
C THR A 278 -12.29 32.59 -33.99
N VAL A 279 -11.85 33.66 -33.32
CA VAL A 279 -10.54 34.31 -33.51
C VAL A 279 -9.39 33.37 -33.14
N PHE A 280 -9.44 32.71 -31.98
CA PHE A 280 -8.43 31.69 -31.63
C PHE A 280 -8.44 30.50 -32.60
N GLY A 281 -9.62 30.09 -33.10
CA GLY A 281 -9.73 29.04 -34.13
C GLY A 281 -9.09 29.44 -35.47
N LEU A 282 -9.33 30.67 -35.93
CA LEU A 282 -8.86 31.20 -37.20
C LEU A 282 -7.33 31.42 -37.23
N ILE A 283 -6.71 31.81 -36.11
CA ILE A 283 -5.28 32.13 -36.06
C ILE A 283 -4.42 30.87 -35.75
N LYS A 284 -4.97 29.89 -35.03
CA LYS A 284 -4.24 28.67 -34.61
C LYS A 284 -3.77 27.79 -35.77
N ALA A 285 -4.60 27.58 -36.79
CA ALA A 285 -4.23 26.75 -37.94
C ALA A 285 -3.11 27.39 -38.81
N PRO A 286 -3.18 28.68 -39.19
CA PRO A 286 -2.07 29.37 -39.85
C PRO A 286 -0.76 29.34 -39.06
N ILE A 287 -0.79 29.57 -37.73
CA ILE A 287 0.42 29.52 -36.90
C ILE A 287 1.03 28.12 -36.89
N LEU A 288 0.23 27.06 -36.72
CA LEU A 288 0.73 25.69 -36.75
C LEU A 288 1.28 25.31 -38.14
N GLN A 289 0.60 25.71 -39.22
CA GLN A 289 1.09 25.49 -40.58
C GLN A 289 2.47 26.14 -40.78
N LEU A 290 2.61 27.41 -40.36
CA LEU A 290 3.87 28.16 -40.44
C LEU A 290 4.99 27.51 -39.63
N LEU A 291 4.69 27.07 -38.39
CA LEU A 291 5.63 26.38 -37.51
C LEU A 291 6.08 25.01 -38.07
N HIS A 292 5.19 24.26 -38.72
CA HIS A 292 5.56 23.02 -39.42
C HIS A 292 6.48 23.30 -40.60
N THR A 293 6.15 24.28 -41.46
CA THR A 293 7.02 24.67 -42.58
C THR A 293 8.39 25.16 -42.10
N TYR A 294 8.48 25.84 -40.95
CA TYR A 294 9.76 26.20 -40.33
C TYR A 294 10.57 24.98 -39.86
N ASN A 295 9.93 23.97 -39.30
CA ASN A 295 10.59 22.75 -38.83
C ASN A 295 11.18 21.94 -39.99
N ASP A 296 10.44 21.81 -41.10
CA ASP A 296 10.86 21.02 -42.25
C ASP A 296 12.07 21.66 -42.95
N ILE A 297 12.10 22.99 -43.06
CA ILE A 297 13.26 23.74 -43.59
C ILE A 297 14.49 23.60 -42.67
N LEU A 298 14.30 23.59 -41.35
CA LEU A 298 15.40 23.37 -40.39
C LEU A 298 15.95 21.93 -40.47
N LEU A 299 15.12 20.95 -40.82
CA LEU A 299 15.54 19.57 -41.05
C LEU A 299 16.36 19.44 -42.35
N ASP A 300 15.94 20.06 -43.46
CA ASP A 300 16.70 20.06 -44.72
C ASP A 300 18.07 20.76 -44.59
N ILE A 301 18.15 21.84 -43.81
CA ILE A 301 19.42 22.51 -43.49
C ILE A 301 20.33 21.59 -42.64
N ALA A 302 19.77 20.84 -41.70
CA ALA A 302 20.55 19.92 -40.85
C ALA A 302 21.11 18.68 -41.59
N VAL A 303 20.53 18.32 -42.74
CA VAL A 303 20.97 17.18 -43.58
C VAL A 303 22.18 17.53 -44.47
N THR A 304 22.45 18.80 -44.73
CA THR A 304 23.34 19.22 -45.84
C THR A 304 24.73 19.76 -45.46
N GLY A 305 25.08 19.88 -44.17
CA GLY A 305 26.45 20.28 -43.79
C GLY A 305 26.78 20.15 -42.30
N THR A 306 27.96 19.59 -42.00
CA THR A 306 28.50 19.50 -40.63
C THR A 306 29.53 20.59 -40.35
N GLU A 307 29.10 21.68 -39.70
CA GLU A 307 29.94 22.35 -38.69
C GLU A 307 29.15 23.27 -37.73
N ASP A 308 28.01 23.85 -38.15
CA ASP A 308 27.25 24.79 -37.30
C ASP A 308 26.16 24.12 -36.41
N ARG A 309 26.44 22.91 -35.91
CA ARG A 309 25.50 22.14 -35.06
C ARG A 309 25.11 22.88 -33.78
N TYR A 310 26.02 23.66 -33.19
CA TYR A 310 25.77 24.31 -31.90
C TYR A 310 24.72 25.43 -31.99
N GLN A 311 24.73 26.26 -33.05
CA GLN A 311 23.70 27.28 -33.26
C GLN A 311 22.36 26.64 -33.69
N LEU A 312 22.41 25.59 -34.52
CA LEU A 312 21.22 24.81 -34.86
C LEU A 312 20.60 24.12 -33.63
N ASP A 313 21.40 23.61 -32.69
CA ASP A 313 20.89 23.03 -31.44
C ASP A 313 20.33 24.09 -30.49
N ILE A 314 20.85 25.33 -30.47
CA ILE A 314 20.22 26.44 -29.70
C ILE A 314 18.87 26.83 -30.30
N ILE A 315 18.78 26.93 -31.64
CA ILE A 315 17.51 27.23 -32.34
C ILE A 315 16.54 26.05 -32.20
N ARG A 316 17.01 24.81 -32.32
CA ARG A 316 16.22 23.59 -32.07
C ARG A 316 15.77 23.50 -30.62
N THR A 317 16.58 23.91 -29.64
CA THR A 317 16.19 23.95 -28.23
C THR A 317 15.12 25.02 -27.99
N HIS A 318 15.23 26.21 -28.58
CA HIS A 318 14.19 27.24 -28.50
C HIS A 318 12.91 26.84 -29.26
N PHE A 319 13.05 26.16 -30.40
CA PHE A 319 11.93 25.59 -31.15
C PHE A 319 11.24 24.48 -30.34
N GLN A 320 11.99 23.52 -29.79
CA GLN A 320 11.49 22.51 -28.85
C GLN A 320 10.91 23.11 -27.56
N HIS A 321 11.26 24.34 -27.19
CA HIS A 321 10.65 25.06 -26.08
C HIS A 321 9.35 25.79 -26.48
N LEU A 322 9.21 26.23 -27.74
CA LEU A 322 8.01 26.89 -28.28
C LEU A 322 6.97 25.89 -28.83
N SER A 323 7.40 24.97 -29.70
CA SER A 323 6.63 23.76 -30.04
C SER A 323 6.39 22.92 -28.80
N GLY A 324 7.34 22.95 -27.85
CA GLY A 324 7.16 22.58 -26.46
C GLY A 324 5.91 23.21 -25.91
N LYS A 325 5.90 24.51 -25.58
CA LYS A 325 4.73 25.22 -25.01
C LYS A 325 3.40 25.00 -25.75
N PHE A 326 3.39 24.86 -27.08
CA PHE A 326 2.15 24.60 -27.84
C PHE A 326 1.72 23.12 -27.89
N ALA A 327 2.62 22.16 -27.63
CA ALA A 327 2.31 20.74 -27.42
C ALA A 327 2.30 20.33 -25.93
N TYR A 328 2.74 21.21 -25.02
CA TYR A 328 2.92 20.99 -23.57
C TYR A 328 1.62 20.94 -22.77
N THR A 329 0.49 20.75 -23.44
CA THR A 329 -0.71 20.20 -22.81
C THR A 329 -0.56 18.70 -22.49
N ALA A 330 0.60 18.08 -22.76
CA ALA A 330 0.97 16.76 -22.23
C ALA A 330 2.49 16.63 -21.92
N SER A 331 2.81 16.07 -20.74
CA SER A 331 4.12 15.55 -20.30
C SER A 331 5.30 16.53 -20.06
N SER A 332 5.41 17.04 -18.82
CA SER A 332 6.41 16.51 -17.86
C SER A 332 6.23 17.08 -16.44
N THR A 333 6.51 16.23 -15.43
CA THR A 333 6.85 16.44 -13.99
C THR A 333 6.25 17.56 -13.11
N ASN A 334 5.78 18.70 -13.62
CA ASN A 334 4.85 19.60 -12.92
C ASN A 334 3.37 19.26 -13.25
N THR A 335 3.15 18.16 -13.98
CA THR A 335 1.87 17.82 -14.59
C THR A 335 0.76 17.51 -13.61
N ILE A 336 0.98 17.04 -12.38
CA ILE A 336 -0.18 16.78 -11.48
C ILE A 336 -0.83 18.10 -11.06
N GLU A 337 -0.07 19.05 -10.52
CA GLU A 337 -0.62 20.37 -10.15
C GLU A 337 -1.09 21.16 -11.38
N THR A 338 -0.34 21.19 -12.48
CA THR A 338 -0.75 21.97 -13.67
C THR A 338 -1.93 21.35 -14.43
N PHE A 339 -2.12 20.03 -14.37
CA PHE A 339 -3.28 19.35 -14.97
C PHE A 339 -4.51 19.40 -14.05
N ASP A 340 -4.34 19.31 -12.72
CA ASP A 340 -5.43 19.59 -11.76
C ASP A 340 -5.88 21.07 -11.87
N LEU A 341 -4.93 22.01 -12.01
CA LEU A 341 -5.23 23.42 -12.29
C LEU A 341 -5.93 23.62 -13.64
N SER A 342 -5.48 22.97 -14.73
CA SER A 342 -6.08 23.16 -16.06
C SER A 342 -7.49 22.55 -16.15
N LEU A 343 -7.71 21.37 -15.57
CA LEU A 343 -9.04 20.78 -15.46
C LEU A 343 -9.95 21.61 -14.53
N GLY A 344 -9.37 22.26 -13.51
CA GLY A 344 -10.10 23.15 -12.60
C GLY A 344 -10.55 24.43 -13.29
N GLN A 345 -9.69 24.99 -14.14
CA GLN A 345 -10.02 26.10 -15.04
C GLN A 345 -11.08 25.72 -16.09
N LEU A 346 -11.19 24.45 -16.47
CA LEU A 346 -12.25 23.90 -17.32
C LEU A 346 -13.57 23.61 -16.58
N GLY A 347 -13.67 23.91 -15.27
CA GLY A 347 -14.86 23.66 -14.46
C GLY A 347 -15.16 22.18 -14.22
N ILE A 348 -14.17 21.30 -14.42
CA ILE A 348 -14.29 19.86 -14.22
C ILE A 348 -14.21 19.57 -12.72
N SER A 349 -15.15 18.78 -12.18
CA SER A 349 -15.17 18.49 -10.75
C SER A 349 -13.97 17.63 -10.32
N ARG A 350 -13.43 17.84 -9.11
CA ARG A 350 -12.31 17.06 -8.54
C ARG A 350 -12.42 15.55 -8.70
N SER A 351 -13.63 14.99 -8.58
CA SER A 351 -13.86 13.56 -8.80
C SER A 351 -13.60 13.12 -10.25
N LEU A 352 -13.85 13.98 -11.25
CA LEU A 352 -13.53 13.72 -12.64
C LEU A 352 -12.07 14.09 -12.98
N GLN A 353 -11.47 15.06 -12.27
CA GLN A 353 -10.04 15.38 -12.39
C GLN A 353 -9.16 14.19 -12.00
N LEU A 354 -9.37 13.63 -10.81
CA LEU A 354 -8.65 12.44 -10.35
C LEU A 354 -8.87 11.24 -11.28
N LYS A 355 -10.09 11.00 -11.77
CA LYS A 355 -10.34 9.92 -12.74
C LYS A 355 -9.54 10.04 -14.03
N ILE A 356 -9.33 11.25 -14.55
CA ILE A 356 -8.49 11.46 -15.74
C ILE A 356 -7.01 11.24 -15.36
N ILE A 357 -6.56 11.78 -14.23
CA ILE A 357 -5.19 11.59 -13.73
C ILE A 357 -4.88 10.10 -13.51
N VAL A 358 -5.74 9.36 -12.82
CA VAL A 358 -5.61 7.91 -12.59
C VAL A 358 -5.78 7.11 -13.88
N SER A 359 -6.58 7.55 -14.85
CA SER A 359 -6.59 6.95 -16.19
C SER A 359 -5.25 7.12 -16.92
N VAL A 360 -4.56 8.26 -16.76
CA VAL A 360 -3.24 8.50 -17.37
C VAL A 360 -2.12 7.77 -16.60
N LEU A 361 -2.21 7.73 -15.27
CA LEU A 361 -1.28 6.99 -14.40
C LEU A 361 -1.50 5.48 -14.44
N ARG A 362 -2.62 4.99 -14.97
CA ARG A 362 -2.89 3.55 -15.21
C ARG A 362 -1.84 2.93 -16.12
N ASP A 363 -1.40 3.67 -17.14
CA ASP A 363 -0.63 3.11 -18.25
C ASP A 363 0.84 3.57 -18.30
N HIS A 364 1.24 4.58 -17.53
CA HIS A 364 2.63 5.02 -17.48
C HIS A 364 3.53 4.03 -16.71
N ILE A 365 4.51 3.46 -17.42
CA ILE A 365 5.71 2.85 -16.82
C ILE A 365 6.45 3.94 -16.02
N ALA A 366 7.22 3.57 -15.00
CA ALA A 366 8.11 4.52 -14.32
C ALA A 366 8.97 5.29 -15.34
N ASN A 367 9.26 6.57 -15.10
CA ASN A 367 9.86 7.45 -16.11
C ASN A 367 11.27 6.93 -16.47
N GLU A 368 11.35 6.17 -17.56
CA GLU A 368 12.55 5.42 -17.94
C GLU A 368 13.74 6.35 -18.17
N THR A 369 13.52 7.49 -18.82
CA THR A 369 14.57 8.48 -19.06
C THR A 369 15.14 9.01 -17.75
N LYS A 370 14.27 9.38 -16.79
CA LYS A 370 14.70 9.84 -15.46
C LYS A 370 15.39 8.71 -14.69
N TRP A 371 14.88 7.48 -14.74
CA TRP A 371 15.48 6.32 -14.07
C TRP A 371 16.89 6.03 -14.60
N LEU A 372 17.06 6.02 -15.93
CA LEU A 372 18.35 5.83 -16.59
C LEU A 372 19.35 6.96 -16.26
N GLN A 373 18.89 8.20 -16.16
CA GLN A 373 19.69 9.34 -15.70
C GLN A 373 20.12 9.18 -14.23
N SER A 374 19.18 8.86 -13.32
CA SER A 374 19.46 8.59 -11.91
C SER A 374 20.40 7.40 -11.72
N ARG A 375 20.28 6.35 -12.56
CA ARG A 375 21.18 5.19 -12.61
C ARG A 375 22.60 5.57 -13.04
N SER A 376 22.73 6.44 -14.04
CA SER A 376 24.03 6.98 -14.47
C SER A 376 24.67 7.84 -13.38
N GLU A 377 23.89 8.68 -12.69
CA GLU A 377 24.38 9.52 -11.60
C GLU A 377 24.77 8.69 -10.37
N ALA A 378 23.98 7.69 -10.00
CA ALA A 378 24.30 6.71 -8.95
C ALA A 378 25.66 6.01 -9.21
N ALA A 379 25.96 5.66 -10.45
CA ALA A 379 27.25 5.08 -10.82
C ALA A 379 28.43 6.07 -10.65
N LYS A 380 28.23 7.37 -10.96
CA LYS A 380 29.25 8.41 -10.70
C LYS A 380 29.47 8.63 -9.19
N TRP A 381 28.44 8.47 -8.37
CA TRP A 381 28.56 8.54 -6.91
C TRP A 381 29.33 7.34 -6.38
N ALA A 382 28.96 6.12 -6.76
CA ALA A 382 29.67 4.90 -6.37
C ALA A 382 31.15 4.93 -6.77
N ALA A 383 31.48 5.46 -7.96
CA ALA A 383 32.86 5.59 -8.44
C ALA A 383 33.75 6.57 -7.63
N ARG A 384 33.17 7.44 -6.79
CA ARG A 384 33.91 8.34 -5.89
C ARG A 384 34.14 7.74 -4.50
N MET A 385 33.48 6.64 -4.17
CA MET A 385 33.56 6.00 -2.85
C MET A 385 34.71 5.02 -2.76
N ASN A 386 35.33 4.93 -1.58
CA ASN A 386 36.15 3.78 -1.22
C ASN A 386 35.27 2.59 -0.77
N ILE A 387 35.84 1.38 -0.73
CA ILE A 387 35.08 0.15 -0.43
C ILE A 387 34.35 0.18 0.93
N ARG A 388 34.84 0.91 1.94
CA ARG A 388 34.15 1.01 3.24
C ARG A 388 32.89 1.85 3.15
N GLU A 389 32.93 2.94 2.38
CA GLU A 389 31.79 3.82 2.12
C GLU A 389 30.73 3.09 1.29
N LYS A 390 31.15 2.35 0.25
CA LYS A 390 30.27 1.48 -0.53
C LYS A 390 29.55 0.47 0.36
N VAL A 391 30.30 -0.22 1.23
CA VAL A 391 29.75 -1.22 2.15
C VAL A 391 28.84 -0.61 3.24
N ALA A 392 29.08 0.63 3.64
CA ALA A 392 28.23 1.35 4.60
C ALA A 392 26.82 1.66 4.04
N ILE A 393 26.68 1.89 2.72
CA ILE A 393 25.38 2.13 2.07
C ILE A 393 24.51 0.87 2.00
N VAL A 394 25.14 -0.30 1.98
CA VAL A 394 24.47 -1.61 1.80
C VAL A 394 24.32 -2.39 3.10
N THR A 395 24.84 -1.87 4.23
CA THR A 395 24.73 -2.50 5.55
C THR A 395 23.95 -1.58 6.49
N GLY A 396 22.92 -2.12 7.14
CA GLY A 396 22.17 -1.39 8.16
C GLY A 396 23.03 -0.97 9.36
N SER A 397 22.61 0.09 10.03
CA SER A 397 23.30 0.66 11.20
C SER A 397 22.32 1.02 12.31
N LEU A 398 22.66 0.63 13.55
CA LEU A 398 21.91 1.02 14.75
C LEU A 398 22.19 2.46 15.23
N THR A 399 22.94 3.25 14.46
CA THR A 399 23.25 4.66 14.78
C THR A 399 22.13 5.65 14.41
N GLY A 400 21.07 5.17 13.76
CA GLY A 400 19.97 6.00 13.26
C GLY A 400 18.75 6.10 14.16
N THR A 401 17.75 6.77 13.60
CA THR A 401 16.51 7.18 14.29
C THR A 401 15.27 6.42 13.81
N CYS A 402 15.45 5.41 12.96
CA CYS A 402 14.40 4.62 12.31
C CYS A 402 14.58 3.14 12.57
N MET A 403 13.53 2.32 12.36
CA MET A 403 13.60 0.89 12.67
C MET A 403 14.67 0.15 11.88
N ALA A 404 14.79 0.44 10.59
CA ALA A 404 15.94 0.09 9.78
C ALA A 404 16.57 1.40 9.24
N TYR A 405 17.89 1.43 9.16
CA TYR A 405 18.61 2.66 8.87
C TYR A 405 19.92 2.38 8.15
N VAL A 406 20.25 3.24 7.18
CA VAL A 406 21.55 3.28 6.51
C VAL A 406 22.22 4.60 6.87
N ALA A 407 23.47 4.54 7.30
CA ALA A 407 24.21 5.72 7.75
C ALA A 407 24.57 6.67 6.58
N PRO A 408 24.77 7.98 6.83
CA PRO A 408 25.20 8.94 5.81
C PRO A 408 26.61 8.64 5.28
N VAL A 409 26.88 9.07 4.04
CA VAL A 409 28.21 9.04 3.43
C VAL A 409 28.51 10.44 2.89
N GLU A 410 29.24 11.22 3.70
CA GLU A 410 29.48 12.65 3.49
C GLU A 410 30.25 12.94 2.19
N SER A 411 31.20 12.08 1.82
CA SER A 411 32.08 12.24 0.64
C SER A 411 31.35 12.35 -0.70
N VAL A 412 30.10 11.88 -0.77
CA VAL A 412 29.23 12.03 -1.95
C VAL A 412 27.97 12.86 -1.69
N GLY A 413 27.75 13.30 -0.44
CA GLY A 413 26.51 13.99 -0.04
C GLY A 413 25.29 13.08 0.15
N PHE A 414 25.49 11.80 0.46
CA PHE A 414 24.40 10.87 0.74
C PHE A 414 23.94 11.01 2.20
N SER A 415 22.67 11.35 2.42
CA SER A 415 22.10 11.65 3.75
C SER A 415 21.76 10.43 4.60
N GLY A 416 22.01 9.22 4.11
CA GLY A 416 21.50 7.97 4.71
C GLY A 416 20.10 7.63 4.21
N LEU A 417 19.52 6.54 4.74
CA LEU A 417 18.14 6.14 4.48
C LEU A 417 17.43 5.80 5.79
N CYS A 418 16.28 6.43 6.01
CA CYS A 418 15.32 6.01 7.02
C CYS A 418 14.34 5.00 6.42
N ILE A 419 14.30 3.78 6.96
CA ILE A 419 13.46 2.68 6.50
C ILE A 419 12.46 2.35 7.62
N GLN A 420 11.17 2.39 7.31
CA GLN A 420 10.08 2.27 8.29
C GLN A 420 9.03 1.25 7.85
N ASP A 421 8.50 0.51 8.82
CA ASP A 421 7.20 -0.17 8.67
C ASP A 421 6.07 0.87 8.65
N GLY A 422 4.91 0.58 8.09
CA GLY A 422 4.51 -0.65 7.41
C GLY A 422 3.40 -0.41 6.37
N PRO A 423 2.77 -1.48 5.87
CA PRO A 423 1.81 -1.42 4.76
C PRO A 423 0.47 -0.74 5.08
N ALA A 424 0.14 -0.44 6.34
CA ALA A 424 -1.12 0.22 6.74
C ALA A 424 -0.97 1.49 7.61
N ALA A 425 0.23 1.80 8.10
CA ALA A 425 0.53 3.01 8.88
C ALA A 425 2.06 3.17 8.97
N ILE A 426 2.57 4.36 9.30
CA ILE A 426 3.95 4.46 9.80
C ILE A 426 3.99 3.93 11.24
N ARG A 427 4.68 2.80 11.44
CA ARG A 427 4.52 1.96 12.63
C ARG A 427 4.89 2.66 13.94
N LEU A 428 6.05 3.33 13.95
CA LEU A 428 6.63 4.00 15.11
C LEU A 428 6.66 5.53 14.93
N ALA A 429 5.49 6.11 14.63
CA ALA A 429 5.24 7.54 14.72
C ALA A 429 4.21 7.84 15.82
N ALA A 430 4.18 9.09 16.25
CA ALA A 430 3.01 9.70 16.89
C ALA A 430 2.40 10.69 15.89
N MET A 431 1.10 11.00 16.02
CA MET A 431 0.40 11.95 15.14
C MET A 431 0.42 11.54 13.65
N ALA A 432 0.30 10.23 13.41
CA ALA A 432 0.08 9.59 12.11
C ALA A 432 -1.23 8.79 12.12
N SER A 433 -1.76 8.45 10.96
CA SER A 433 -3.04 7.75 10.82
C SER A 433 -2.87 6.25 10.61
N VAL A 434 -3.88 5.48 11.03
CA VAL A 434 -3.99 4.03 10.73
C VAL A 434 -5.02 3.81 9.63
N PHE A 435 -4.54 3.48 8.43
CA PHE A 435 -5.33 3.22 7.24
C PHE A 435 -5.96 1.83 7.27
N PRO A 436 -6.98 1.55 6.43
CA PRO A 436 -7.51 0.20 6.26
C PRO A 436 -6.42 -0.76 5.81
N SER A 437 -6.58 -2.05 6.12
CA SER A 437 -5.65 -3.10 5.69
C SER A 437 -5.58 -3.24 4.16
N GLY A 438 -4.54 -3.91 3.64
CA GLY A 438 -4.46 -4.22 2.21
C GLY A 438 -5.70 -5.02 1.76
N LEU A 439 -6.12 -5.98 2.57
CA LEU A 439 -7.28 -6.81 2.28
C LEU A 439 -8.60 -6.01 2.24
N THR A 440 -8.79 -5.04 3.15
CA THR A 440 -9.95 -4.14 3.09
C THR A 440 -9.95 -3.33 1.79
N MET A 441 -8.78 -2.97 1.27
CA MET A 441 -8.65 -2.28 -0.01
C MET A 441 -8.89 -3.19 -1.20
N ALA A 442 -8.46 -4.44 -1.15
CA ALA A 442 -8.84 -5.45 -2.13
C ALA A 442 -10.36 -5.60 -2.16
N ALA A 443 -11.02 -5.62 -0.98
CA ALA A 443 -12.47 -5.68 -0.86
C ALA A 443 -13.20 -4.46 -1.45
N THR A 444 -12.53 -3.31 -1.64
CA THR A 444 -13.11 -2.18 -2.39
C THR A 444 -13.27 -2.49 -3.88
N TRP A 445 -12.39 -3.32 -4.46
CA TRP A 445 -12.22 -3.51 -5.91
C TRP A 445 -12.12 -2.17 -6.69
N ASP A 446 -11.57 -1.14 -6.05
CA ASP A 446 -11.53 0.23 -6.55
C ASP A 446 -10.08 0.70 -6.76
N ARG A 447 -9.67 0.80 -8.03
CA ARG A 447 -8.31 1.21 -8.40
C ARG A 447 -7.97 2.61 -7.93
N GLU A 448 -8.96 3.51 -7.90
CA GLU A 448 -8.80 4.88 -7.45
C GLU A 448 -8.47 4.91 -5.96
N LEU A 449 -9.25 4.21 -5.14
CA LEU A 449 -9.03 4.17 -3.69
C LEU A 449 -7.71 3.46 -3.33
N ILE A 450 -7.33 2.40 -4.04
CA ILE A 450 -6.04 1.74 -3.80
C ILE A 450 -4.87 2.70 -4.08
N TYR A 451 -4.92 3.45 -5.20
CA TYR A 451 -3.92 4.45 -5.53
C TYR A 451 -3.87 5.58 -4.49
N GLN A 452 -5.03 6.17 -4.14
CA GLN A 452 -5.14 7.24 -3.14
C GLN A 452 -4.64 6.83 -1.75
N ARG A 453 -4.83 5.57 -1.34
CA ARG A 453 -4.23 5.05 -0.10
C ARG A 453 -2.71 5.03 -0.18
N GLY A 454 -2.15 4.61 -1.32
CA GLY A 454 -0.72 4.66 -1.58
C GLY A 454 -0.18 6.09 -1.47
N GLU A 455 -0.88 7.07 -2.05
CA GLU A 455 -0.51 8.49 -1.92
C GLU A 455 -0.58 8.99 -0.48
N ALA A 456 -1.67 8.73 0.25
CA ALA A 456 -1.83 9.18 1.62
C ALA A 456 -0.77 8.56 2.56
N LEU A 457 -0.48 7.26 2.42
CA LEU A 457 0.64 6.61 3.11
C LEU A 457 1.98 7.26 2.72
N GLY A 458 2.26 7.42 1.42
CA GLY A 458 3.49 8.08 0.95
C GLY A 458 3.67 9.49 1.50
N ALA A 459 2.58 10.25 1.64
CA ALA A 459 2.59 11.60 2.19
C ALA A 459 2.94 11.61 3.68
N GLU A 460 2.39 10.68 4.47
CA GLU A 460 2.72 10.56 5.90
C GLU A 460 4.16 10.11 6.12
N PHE A 461 4.61 9.08 5.39
CA PHE A 461 6.00 8.62 5.45
C PHE A 461 6.97 9.75 5.09
N ARG A 462 6.69 10.53 4.03
CA ARG A 462 7.47 11.72 3.68
C ARG A 462 7.43 12.77 4.79
N GLY A 463 6.26 13.06 5.35
CA GLY A 463 6.09 14.04 6.43
C GLY A 463 6.95 13.70 7.66
N SER A 464 7.11 12.42 7.99
CA SER A 464 7.99 11.92 9.04
C SER A 464 9.46 11.73 8.61
N GLY A 465 9.81 12.03 7.35
CA GLY A 465 11.17 11.89 6.80
C GLY A 465 11.62 10.46 6.50
N ALA A 466 10.68 9.50 6.43
CA ALA A 466 10.98 8.15 6.00
C ALA A 466 11.27 8.12 4.50
N HIS A 467 12.39 7.49 4.14
CA HIS A 467 12.84 7.38 2.75
C HIS A 467 12.23 6.14 2.08
N VAL A 468 11.99 5.08 2.86
CA VAL A 468 11.42 3.80 2.40
C VAL A 468 10.24 3.40 3.29
N MET A 469 9.12 3.09 2.66
CA MET A 469 7.97 2.42 3.28
C MET A 469 8.10 0.91 3.03
N LEU A 470 8.11 0.09 4.10
CA LEU A 470 8.12 -1.37 4.01
C LEU A 470 6.74 -1.95 3.65
N GLY A 471 6.26 -1.62 2.46
CA GLY A 471 5.06 -2.15 1.81
C GLY A 471 4.93 -1.61 0.36
N PRO A 472 4.01 -2.15 -0.46
CA PRO A 472 2.92 -3.07 -0.13
C PRO A 472 3.32 -4.55 -0.01
N VAL A 473 2.37 -5.37 0.45
CA VAL A 473 2.53 -6.83 0.59
C VAL A 473 1.83 -7.59 -0.54
N GLY A 474 2.53 -8.58 -1.10
CA GLY A 474 2.00 -9.63 -1.99
C GLY A 474 2.46 -11.04 -1.62
N GLY A 475 3.21 -11.18 -0.51
CA GLY A 475 3.62 -12.44 0.11
C GLY A 475 3.57 -12.27 1.64
N PRO A 476 2.66 -12.92 2.40
CA PRO A 476 1.71 -13.94 1.94
C PRO A 476 0.75 -13.43 0.87
N LEU A 477 0.51 -14.26 -0.14
CA LEU A 477 -0.58 -14.07 -1.10
C LEU A 477 -1.90 -14.51 -0.46
N GLY A 478 -1.87 -15.55 0.37
CA GLY A 478 -3.03 -16.09 1.08
C GLY A 478 -3.31 -17.55 0.79
N ARG A 479 -2.27 -18.38 0.61
CA ARG A 479 -2.39 -19.84 0.38
C ARG A 479 -3.28 -20.52 1.43
N SER A 480 -3.11 -20.17 2.70
CA SER A 480 -3.89 -20.71 3.81
C SER A 480 -4.81 -19.65 4.41
N ALA A 481 -6.09 -19.98 4.60
CA ALA A 481 -7.06 -19.10 5.28
C ALA A 481 -6.71 -18.83 6.78
N MET A 482 -5.78 -19.61 7.34
CA MET A 482 -5.26 -19.46 8.71
C MET A 482 -4.07 -18.50 8.83
N GLY A 483 -3.49 -18.04 7.71
CA GLY A 483 -2.22 -17.28 7.71
C GLY A 483 -2.29 -15.98 8.52
N GLY A 484 -1.42 -15.81 9.52
CA GLY A 484 -1.49 -14.71 10.50
C GLY A 484 -1.28 -13.28 9.96
N ARG A 485 -0.96 -13.13 8.67
CA ARG A 485 -0.62 -11.84 8.03
C ARG A 485 -1.26 -11.61 6.66
N ASN A 486 -2.21 -12.45 6.22
CA ASN A 486 -2.84 -12.27 4.91
C ASN A 486 -3.49 -10.88 4.76
N TRP A 487 -3.96 -10.32 5.88
CA TRP A 487 -4.53 -8.98 5.98
C TRP A 487 -3.60 -7.83 5.55
N GLU A 488 -2.27 -8.00 5.67
CA GLU A 488 -1.31 -6.99 5.20
C GLU A 488 -1.26 -6.94 3.66
N GLY A 489 -1.42 -8.11 3.03
CA GLY A 489 -1.59 -8.28 1.60
C GLY A 489 -3.01 -7.96 1.15
N PHE A 490 -3.38 -8.38 -0.05
CA PHE A 490 -4.64 -7.97 -0.68
C PHE A 490 -5.62 -9.15 -0.84
N SER A 491 -5.23 -10.19 -1.57
CA SER A 491 -6.11 -11.29 -1.97
C SER A 491 -5.31 -12.55 -2.35
N PRO A 492 -5.84 -13.76 -2.09
CA PRO A 492 -5.32 -15.00 -2.68
C PRO A 492 -5.41 -15.05 -4.20
N ASP A 493 -6.05 -14.06 -4.86
CA ASP A 493 -6.00 -13.92 -6.31
C ASP A 493 -4.78 -13.08 -6.79
N PRO A 494 -3.92 -13.64 -7.66
CA PRO A 494 -2.71 -12.98 -8.14
C PRO A 494 -2.99 -11.77 -9.02
N TYR A 495 -4.10 -11.74 -9.77
CA TYR A 495 -4.45 -10.61 -10.63
C TYR A 495 -4.95 -9.43 -9.78
N LEU A 496 -5.85 -9.68 -8.83
CA LEU A 496 -6.34 -8.64 -7.91
C LEU A 496 -5.19 -8.06 -7.06
N THR A 497 -4.33 -8.93 -6.51
CA THR A 497 -3.14 -8.51 -5.75
C THR A 497 -2.11 -7.79 -6.62
N GLY A 498 -1.88 -8.22 -7.86
CA GLY A 498 -0.97 -7.54 -8.79
C GLY A 498 -1.40 -6.12 -9.11
N VAL A 499 -2.67 -5.93 -9.49
CA VAL A 499 -3.26 -4.60 -9.71
C VAL A 499 -3.15 -3.74 -8.45
N ALA A 500 -3.40 -4.32 -7.27
CA ALA A 500 -3.35 -3.57 -6.01
C ALA A 500 -1.92 -3.17 -5.59
N MET A 501 -0.94 -4.05 -5.79
CA MET A 501 0.48 -3.74 -5.60
C MET A 501 0.95 -2.66 -6.57
N GLN A 502 0.65 -2.79 -7.87
CA GLN A 502 1.00 -1.80 -8.90
C GLN A 502 0.53 -0.39 -8.53
N LEU A 503 -0.73 -0.26 -8.11
CA LEU A 503 -1.34 1.03 -7.77
C LEU A 503 -0.81 1.59 -6.45
N THR A 504 -0.59 0.74 -5.43
CA THR A 504 -0.01 1.18 -4.15
C THR A 504 1.45 1.64 -4.33
N VAL A 505 2.26 0.91 -5.11
CA VAL A 505 3.64 1.30 -5.46
C VAL A 505 3.65 2.67 -6.15
N ARG A 506 2.77 2.89 -7.14
CA ARG A 506 2.67 4.19 -7.82
C ARG A 506 2.25 5.32 -6.89
N GLY A 507 1.26 5.10 -6.02
CA GLY A 507 0.80 6.11 -5.07
C GLY A 507 1.88 6.52 -4.07
N VAL A 508 2.59 5.55 -3.48
CA VAL A 508 3.68 5.84 -2.53
C VAL A 508 4.83 6.59 -3.21
N GLN A 509 5.21 6.16 -4.40
CA GLN A 509 6.33 6.76 -5.14
C GLN A 509 5.98 8.11 -5.79
N SER A 510 4.69 8.44 -6.01
CA SER A 510 4.27 9.79 -6.45
C SER A 510 4.66 10.85 -5.43
N GLN A 511 4.66 10.50 -4.14
CA GLN A 511 5.08 11.37 -3.04
C GLN A 511 6.60 11.46 -2.85
N GLY A 512 7.39 10.69 -3.61
CA GLY A 512 8.85 10.63 -3.48
C GLY A 512 9.34 9.73 -2.33
N VAL A 513 8.49 8.84 -1.80
CA VAL A 513 8.89 7.77 -0.86
C VAL A 513 9.12 6.49 -1.64
N GLN A 514 10.15 5.73 -1.31
CA GLN A 514 10.42 4.44 -1.95
C GLN A 514 9.41 3.40 -1.46
N ALA A 515 8.71 2.75 -2.40
CA ALA A 515 7.90 1.58 -2.08
C ALA A 515 8.78 0.31 -1.98
N ASN A 516 8.30 -0.68 -1.24
CA ASN A 516 8.98 -1.94 -1.01
C ASN A 516 8.01 -3.12 -1.18
N ALA A 517 8.15 -3.89 -2.24
CA ALA A 517 7.33 -5.09 -2.44
C ALA A 517 7.81 -6.21 -1.51
N LYS A 518 6.94 -6.75 -0.65
CA LYS A 518 7.30 -7.81 0.32
C LYS A 518 6.25 -8.91 0.46
N HIS A 519 6.56 -10.09 0.99
CA HIS A 519 7.89 -10.65 1.25
C HIS A 519 8.20 -11.68 0.16
N PHE A 520 9.38 -11.57 -0.47
CA PHE A 520 9.77 -12.32 -1.66
C PHE A 520 10.61 -13.56 -1.28
N ILE A 521 10.11 -14.80 -1.35
CA ILE A 521 8.77 -15.23 -1.77
C ILE A 521 8.37 -16.54 -1.08
N GLY A 522 7.08 -16.88 -1.08
CA GLY A 522 6.58 -18.12 -0.48
C GLY A 522 6.40 -18.07 1.05
N ASN A 523 6.40 -16.88 1.66
CA ASN A 523 6.12 -16.68 3.09
C ASN A 523 4.61 -16.78 3.36
N GLU A 524 4.03 -17.96 3.14
CA GLU A 524 2.57 -18.21 3.22
C GLU A 524 2.09 -18.68 4.60
N GLN A 525 2.99 -18.82 5.58
CA GLN A 525 2.67 -19.09 6.98
C GLN A 525 3.68 -18.43 7.92
N GLU A 526 3.24 -18.06 9.12
CA GLU A 526 4.10 -17.44 10.13
C GLU A 526 4.78 -18.45 11.06
N THR A 527 4.14 -19.59 11.27
CA THR A 527 4.66 -20.74 12.00
C THR A 527 5.96 -21.20 11.36
N GLN A 528 7.02 -21.33 12.17
CA GLN A 528 8.33 -21.83 11.72
C GLN A 528 9.02 -21.00 10.61
N ARG A 529 8.56 -19.75 10.37
CA ARG A 529 9.11 -18.87 9.32
C ARG A 529 10.58 -18.47 9.51
N LYS A 530 11.13 -18.54 10.73
CA LYS A 530 12.52 -18.15 11.05
C LYS A 530 13.33 -19.34 11.58
N ALA A 531 14.65 -19.30 11.37
CA ALA A 531 15.57 -20.21 12.04
C ALA A 531 15.40 -20.13 13.58
N THR A 532 15.33 -21.28 14.24
CA THR A 532 14.91 -21.39 15.65
C THR A 532 15.81 -22.38 16.40
N GLU A 533 16.21 -22.06 17.63
CA GLU A 533 16.96 -23.00 18.48
C GLU A 533 16.01 -24.01 19.14
N ILE A 534 16.27 -25.31 18.93
CA ILE A 534 15.52 -26.43 19.52
C ILE A 534 16.53 -27.41 20.11
N ASP A 535 16.38 -27.72 21.40
CA ASP A 535 17.26 -28.60 22.18
C ASP A 535 18.77 -28.29 22.03
N GLY A 536 19.11 -27.00 21.88
CA GLY A 536 20.48 -26.51 21.72
C GLY A 536 21.03 -26.61 20.29
N GLN A 537 20.20 -26.96 19.30
CA GLN A 537 20.55 -26.99 17.88
C GLN A 537 19.78 -25.90 17.13
N MET A 538 20.46 -25.16 16.26
CA MET A 538 19.78 -24.25 15.33
C MET A 538 19.12 -25.06 14.22
N VAL A 539 17.80 -24.90 14.10
CA VAL A 539 16.97 -25.50 13.08
C VAL A 539 16.62 -24.42 12.06
N ASP A 540 16.78 -24.73 10.78
CA ASP A 540 16.45 -23.80 9.69
C ASP A 540 14.96 -23.49 9.61
N ALA A 541 14.62 -22.31 9.06
CA ALA A 541 13.24 -21.92 8.75
C ALA A 541 12.51 -22.94 7.85
N ILE A 542 11.18 -22.94 7.88
CA ILE A 542 10.39 -23.81 7.00
C ILE A 542 10.67 -23.52 5.51
N SER A 543 10.69 -24.57 4.71
CA SER A 543 10.89 -24.50 3.26
C SER A 543 9.57 -24.62 2.52
N ALA A 544 9.14 -23.53 1.89
CA ALA A 544 8.04 -23.55 0.92
C ALA A 544 8.55 -24.20 -0.37
N ASN A 545 8.08 -25.41 -0.67
CA ASN A 545 8.52 -26.16 -1.83
C ASN A 545 7.50 -25.99 -2.95
N ILE A 546 7.88 -25.18 -3.94
CA ILE A 546 7.01 -24.64 -4.99
C ILE A 546 7.56 -25.07 -6.34
N ASP A 547 6.71 -25.64 -7.20
CA ASP A 547 7.07 -25.93 -8.59
C ASP A 547 7.16 -24.66 -9.43
N ASP A 548 7.87 -24.75 -10.56
CA ASP A 548 8.17 -23.61 -11.42
C ASP A 548 6.90 -22.97 -12.00
N ARG A 549 5.89 -23.75 -12.39
CA ARG A 549 4.64 -23.21 -12.95
C ARG A 549 3.83 -22.47 -11.89
N THR A 550 3.69 -23.07 -10.71
CA THR A 550 2.99 -22.46 -9.57
C THR A 550 3.68 -21.18 -9.09
N LEU A 551 5.01 -21.13 -9.15
CA LEU A 551 5.74 -19.90 -8.85
C LEU A 551 5.35 -18.76 -9.82
N HIS A 552 5.41 -18.99 -11.14
CA HIS A 552 5.17 -17.93 -12.15
C HIS A 552 3.70 -17.51 -12.28
N GLU A 553 2.76 -18.46 -12.32
CA GLU A 553 1.33 -18.17 -12.54
C GLU A 553 0.57 -17.66 -11.31
N LEU A 554 1.12 -17.83 -10.09
CA LEU A 554 0.46 -17.50 -8.83
C LEU A 554 1.30 -16.53 -7.98
N TYR A 555 2.37 -16.99 -7.35
CA TYR A 555 3.08 -16.20 -6.34
C TYR A 555 3.91 -15.05 -6.91
N LEU A 556 4.55 -15.24 -8.08
CA LEU A 556 5.42 -14.25 -8.71
C LEU A 556 4.65 -13.15 -9.45
N TRP A 557 3.44 -13.47 -9.95
CA TRP A 557 2.58 -12.56 -10.70
C TRP A 557 2.46 -11.16 -10.07
N PRO A 558 2.07 -10.98 -8.79
CA PRO A 558 1.97 -9.65 -8.20
C PRO A 558 3.30 -8.91 -8.04
N PHE A 559 4.42 -9.64 -7.93
CA PHE A 559 5.75 -9.02 -7.95
C PHE A 559 6.13 -8.55 -9.35
N ALA A 560 5.73 -9.23 -10.42
CA ALA A 560 5.92 -8.74 -11.79
C ALA A 560 5.17 -7.41 -12.02
N ASP A 561 3.94 -7.28 -11.53
CA ASP A 561 3.16 -6.03 -11.56
C ASP A 561 3.83 -4.91 -10.73
N ALA A 562 4.38 -5.24 -9.55
CA ALA A 562 5.14 -4.29 -8.73
C ALA A 562 6.45 -3.84 -9.39
N VAL A 563 7.19 -4.74 -10.04
CA VAL A 563 8.40 -4.38 -10.79
C VAL A 563 8.04 -3.53 -12.01
N ARG A 564 6.97 -3.86 -12.76
CA ARG A 564 6.45 -3.01 -13.86
C ARG A 564 6.04 -1.60 -13.39
N ALA A 565 5.51 -1.49 -12.17
CA ALA A 565 5.22 -0.19 -11.53
C ALA A 565 6.49 0.61 -11.17
N GLY A 566 7.67 0.02 -11.31
CA GLY A 566 8.97 0.60 -10.98
C GLY A 566 9.21 0.66 -9.47
N VAL A 567 8.83 -0.38 -8.72
CA VAL A 567 9.08 -0.45 -7.27
C VAL A 567 10.58 -0.27 -6.96
N ALA A 568 10.89 0.62 -6.02
CA ALA A 568 12.26 0.96 -5.66
C ALA A 568 13.02 -0.17 -4.96
N SER A 569 12.33 -0.99 -4.18
CA SER A 569 12.94 -2.06 -3.39
C SER A 569 12.05 -3.31 -3.26
N VAL A 570 12.67 -4.44 -2.96
CA VAL A 570 11.99 -5.72 -2.66
C VAL A 570 12.56 -6.28 -1.36
N THR A 571 11.71 -6.70 -0.42
CA THR A 571 12.17 -7.41 0.79
C THR A 571 12.16 -8.91 0.54
N CYS A 572 13.32 -9.56 0.63
CA CYS A 572 13.41 -11.02 0.60
C CYS A 572 12.97 -11.64 1.94
N ALA A 573 12.23 -12.75 1.86
CA ALA A 573 11.51 -13.33 2.99
C ALA A 573 12.39 -14.19 3.94
N TYR A 574 11.86 -14.49 5.13
CA TYR A 574 12.52 -15.36 6.12
C TYR A 574 12.57 -16.84 5.71
N ASN A 575 11.54 -17.34 5.04
CA ASN A 575 11.41 -18.75 4.70
C ASN A 575 12.47 -19.21 3.68
N ARG A 576 12.71 -20.51 3.66
CA ARG A 576 13.38 -21.17 2.54
C ARG A 576 12.37 -21.40 1.40
N VAL A 577 12.87 -21.46 0.17
CA VAL A 577 12.14 -21.95 -1.00
C VAL A 577 12.97 -23.05 -1.64
N ASN A 578 12.38 -24.23 -1.87
CA ASN A 578 13.06 -25.41 -2.42
C ASN A 578 14.43 -25.69 -1.72
N GLY A 579 14.45 -25.59 -0.39
CA GLY A 579 15.61 -25.85 0.47
C GLY A 579 16.60 -24.69 0.66
N THR A 580 16.45 -23.56 -0.05
CA THR A 580 17.38 -22.41 0.03
C THR A 580 16.69 -21.17 0.60
N TYR A 581 17.30 -20.46 1.54
CA TYR A 581 16.74 -19.21 2.09
C TYR A 581 16.44 -18.19 0.99
N SER A 582 15.29 -17.51 1.06
CA SER A 582 14.89 -16.54 0.05
C SER A 582 15.93 -15.42 -0.14
N CYS A 583 16.50 -14.91 0.96
CA CYS A 583 17.59 -13.92 0.94
C CYS A 583 18.97 -14.45 0.48
N GLN A 584 19.09 -15.75 0.20
CA GLN A 584 20.32 -16.40 -0.29
C GLN A 584 20.11 -17.17 -1.61
N SER A 585 18.90 -17.13 -2.20
CA SER A 585 18.59 -17.90 -3.40
C SER A 585 18.97 -17.15 -4.68
N LYS A 586 20.03 -17.60 -5.36
CA LYS A 586 20.42 -17.06 -6.67
C LYS A 586 19.30 -17.19 -7.71
N ARG A 587 18.60 -18.33 -7.75
CA ARG A 587 17.47 -18.57 -8.67
C ARG A 587 16.37 -17.52 -8.47
N LEU A 588 16.00 -17.23 -7.22
CA LEU A 588 14.96 -16.24 -6.93
C LEU A 588 15.45 -14.80 -7.16
N LEU A 589 16.57 -14.40 -6.55
CA LEU A 589 16.98 -12.99 -6.50
C LEU A 589 17.69 -12.52 -7.78
N THR A 590 18.55 -13.35 -8.36
CA THR A 590 19.33 -12.99 -9.55
C THR A 590 18.63 -13.46 -10.83
N ASP A 591 18.30 -14.75 -10.93
CA ASP A 591 17.87 -15.33 -12.20
C ASP A 591 16.41 -14.94 -12.53
N ILE A 592 15.49 -15.01 -11.56
CA ILE A 592 14.08 -14.61 -11.72
C ILE A 592 13.87 -13.10 -11.49
N LEU A 593 14.10 -12.58 -10.26
CA LEU A 593 13.71 -11.20 -9.95
C LEU A 593 14.49 -10.16 -10.76
N LYS A 594 15.83 -10.25 -10.79
CA LYS A 594 16.67 -9.28 -11.52
C LYS A 594 16.84 -9.61 -13.00
N GLY A 595 16.86 -10.90 -13.35
CA GLY A 595 16.99 -11.39 -14.72
C GLY A 595 15.66 -11.34 -15.46
N GLU A 596 14.79 -12.32 -15.21
CA GLU A 596 13.50 -12.47 -15.89
C GLU A 596 12.58 -11.26 -15.73
N LEU A 597 12.31 -10.80 -14.50
CA LEU A 597 11.43 -9.65 -14.25
C LEU A 597 12.11 -8.29 -14.48
N GLY A 598 13.41 -8.26 -14.77
CA GLY A 598 14.15 -7.02 -15.05
C GLY A 598 14.18 -6.02 -13.90
N PHE A 599 14.16 -6.47 -12.64
CA PHE A 599 14.17 -5.59 -11.46
C PHE A 599 15.46 -4.77 -11.36
N GLU A 600 15.34 -3.44 -11.39
CA GLU A 600 16.45 -2.47 -11.33
C GLU A 600 16.64 -1.81 -9.95
N GLY A 601 15.72 -2.00 -9.01
CA GLY A 601 15.85 -1.56 -7.62
C GLY A 601 16.79 -2.44 -6.79
N PHE A 602 16.72 -2.33 -5.47
CA PHE A 602 17.53 -3.13 -4.53
C PHE A 602 16.72 -4.16 -3.74
N VAL A 603 17.32 -5.32 -3.50
CA VAL A 603 16.80 -6.36 -2.60
C VAL A 603 17.32 -6.12 -1.19
N VAL A 604 16.42 -5.90 -0.23
CA VAL A 604 16.74 -5.80 1.20
C VAL A 604 16.34 -7.08 1.93
N SER A 605 17.09 -7.48 2.96
CA SER A 605 16.64 -8.56 3.84
C SER A 605 15.43 -8.14 4.68
N ASP A 606 14.50 -9.05 4.92
CA ASP A 606 13.64 -8.91 6.10
C ASP A 606 14.52 -8.86 7.37
N TYR A 607 13.96 -8.39 8.47
CA TYR A 607 14.70 -7.97 9.66
C TYR A 607 15.44 -9.16 10.32
N MET A 608 16.77 -9.21 10.10
CA MET A 608 17.64 -10.34 10.46
C MET A 608 17.36 -11.63 9.65
N ALA A 609 16.95 -11.51 8.39
CA ALA A 609 16.80 -12.64 7.46
C ALA A 609 18.06 -12.97 6.63
N ALA A 610 19.13 -12.17 6.77
CA ALA A 610 20.43 -12.52 6.23
C ALA A 610 21.03 -13.68 7.02
N MET A 611 21.27 -14.82 6.37
CA MET A 611 21.76 -16.05 7.03
C MET A 611 23.28 -16.27 6.89
N SER A 612 23.94 -15.51 6.01
CA SER A 612 25.37 -15.63 5.71
C SER A 612 25.94 -14.34 5.10
N GLY A 613 27.28 -14.25 5.03
CA GLY A 613 28.01 -13.09 4.52
C GLY A 613 28.13 -13.03 3.00
N ALA A 614 29.22 -13.55 2.44
CA ALA A 614 29.51 -13.46 1.01
C ALA A 614 28.44 -14.15 0.12
N GLU A 615 27.82 -15.23 0.60
CA GLU A 615 26.87 -16.01 -0.20
C GLU A 615 25.58 -15.22 -0.47
N THR A 616 25.01 -14.51 0.51
CA THR A 616 23.85 -13.61 0.29
C THR A 616 24.20 -12.46 -0.68
N ALA A 617 25.40 -11.89 -0.56
CA ALA A 617 25.90 -10.84 -1.44
C ALA A 617 26.00 -11.30 -2.91
N ILE A 618 26.52 -12.51 -3.15
CA ILE A 618 26.69 -13.10 -4.49
C ILE A 618 25.34 -13.61 -5.04
N ALA A 619 24.46 -14.14 -4.20
CA ALA A 619 23.14 -14.64 -4.60
C ALA A 619 22.22 -13.54 -5.16
N GLY A 620 22.47 -12.27 -4.81
CA GLY A 620 21.76 -11.12 -5.39
C GLY A 620 21.07 -10.22 -4.38
N MET A 621 21.23 -10.43 -3.07
CA MET A 621 20.81 -9.45 -2.06
C MET A 621 21.63 -8.15 -2.23
N ASP A 622 21.05 -6.99 -1.93
CA ASP A 622 21.69 -5.66 -2.07
C ASP A 622 21.79 -4.87 -0.78
N MET A 623 21.00 -5.20 0.25
CA MET A 623 21.04 -4.53 1.55
C MET A 623 20.75 -5.49 2.71
N ASN A 624 21.67 -5.56 3.67
CA ASN A 624 21.50 -6.33 4.90
C ASN A 624 20.92 -5.43 6.02
N GLN A 625 19.69 -5.70 6.48
CA GLN A 625 19.01 -4.98 7.55
C GLN A 625 18.62 -5.91 8.73
N PRO A 626 18.77 -5.46 9.99
CA PRO A 626 19.23 -4.13 10.44
C PRO A 626 20.74 -3.92 10.40
N GLY A 627 21.50 -4.88 9.84
CA GLY A 627 22.97 -4.89 9.84
C GLY A 627 23.53 -5.98 10.74
N PRO A 628 23.28 -5.97 12.07
CA PRO A 628 23.72 -7.04 12.97
C PRO A 628 23.11 -8.41 12.68
N ILE A 629 23.79 -9.47 13.15
CA ILE A 629 23.43 -10.88 12.94
C ILE A 629 22.12 -11.25 13.64
N SER A 630 21.90 -10.82 14.88
CA SER A 630 20.71 -11.19 15.63
C SER A 630 20.40 -10.20 16.77
N GLY A 631 19.23 -10.35 17.41
CA GLY A 631 18.88 -9.57 18.61
C GLY A 631 19.78 -9.85 19.83
N SER A 632 20.48 -10.99 19.85
CA SER A 632 21.46 -11.34 20.88
C SER A 632 22.90 -10.96 20.51
N ASP A 633 23.19 -10.77 19.23
CA ASP A 633 24.47 -10.30 18.72
C ASP A 633 24.30 -9.02 17.87
N LEU A 634 24.26 -7.89 18.58
CA LEU A 634 24.19 -6.55 18.00
C LEU A 634 25.58 -5.99 17.59
N GLN A 635 26.66 -6.73 17.82
CA GLN A 635 28.04 -6.26 17.58
C GLN A 635 28.60 -6.77 16.25
N HIS A 636 28.27 -8.01 15.87
CA HIS A 636 28.72 -8.60 14.62
C HIS A 636 27.67 -8.47 13.53
N SER A 637 28.12 -8.37 12.28
CA SER A 637 27.29 -8.34 11.07
C SER A 637 27.77 -9.41 10.11
N TYR A 638 26.86 -10.03 9.35
CA TYR A 638 27.25 -10.84 8.19
C TYR A 638 27.95 -10.01 7.10
N TRP A 639 27.63 -8.71 7.01
CA TRP A 639 28.22 -7.76 6.07
C TRP A 639 29.09 -6.74 6.85
N GLY A 640 29.01 -5.44 6.55
CA GLY A 640 29.85 -4.42 7.20
C GLY A 640 31.34 -4.77 7.06
N PRO A 641 32.13 -4.80 8.15
CA PRO A 641 33.53 -5.20 8.11
C PRO A 641 33.80 -6.55 7.42
N ASN A 642 32.87 -7.51 7.50
CA ASN A 642 33.01 -8.82 6.86
C ASN A 642 32.82 -8.76 5.33
N LEU A 643 31.97 -7.85 4.82
CA LEU A 643 31.84 -7.65 3.37
C LEU A 643 33.06 -6.93 2.80
N VAL A 644 33.64 -5.96 3.53
CA VAL A 644 34.93 -5.34 3.14
C VAL A 644 36.04 -6.40 3.06
N LYS A 645 36.09 -7.32 4.03
CA LYS A 645 37.05 -8.43 4.01
C LYS A 645 36.82 -9.37 2.82
N ALA A 646 35.57 -9.76 2.57
CA ALA A 646 35.21 -10.64 1.45
C ALA A 646 35.53 -10.04 0.08
N VAL A 647 35.58 -8.70 -0.05
CA VAL A 647 36.10 -8.05 -1.26
C VAL A 647 37.62 -8.06 -1.31
N ALA A 648 38.29 -7.82 -0.19
CA ALA A 648 39.75 -7.82 -0.11
C ALA A 648 40.39 -9.22 -0.31
N ASP A 649 39.70 -10.30 0.05
CA ASP A 649 40.13 -11.69 -0.20
C ASP A 649 39.61 -12.28 -1.52
N GLY A 650 38.81 -11.52 -2.27
CA GLY A 650 38.30 -11.91 -3.59
C GLY A 650 37.06 -12.80 -3.57
N SER A 651 36.51 -13.15 -2.40
CA SER A 651 35.27 -13.93 -2.28
C SER A 651 34.07 -13.20 -2.91
N VAL A 652 34.01 -11.87 -2.82
CA VAL A 652 32.99 -11.01 -3.45
C VAL A 652 33.68 -10.03 -4.39
N PRO A 653 33.37 -9.98 -5.69
CA PRO A 653 33.94 -8.96 -6.59
C PRO A 653 33.53 -7.54 -6.17
N GLU A 654 34.42 -6.55 -6.21
CA GLU A 654 34.07 -5.16 -5.90
C GLU A 654 32.92 -4.65 -6.80
N ALA A 655 32.92 -5.03 -8.08
CA ALA A 655 31.85 -4.73 -9.03
C ALA A 655 30.47 -5.24 -8.60
N ARG A 656 30.39 -6.29 -7.75
CA ARG A 656 29.13 -6.74 -7.15
C ARG A 656 28.62 -5.72 -6.14
N VAL A 657 29.50 -5.15 -5.32
CA VAL A 657 29.16 -4.09 -4.35
C VAL A 657 28.82 -2.78 -5.06
N ASP A 658 29.51 -2.45 -6.17
CA ASP A 658 29.14 -1.31 -7.01
C ASP A 658 27.71 -1.41 -7.54
N ASP A 659 27.28 -2.60 -7.98
CA ASP A 659 25.90 -2.84 -8.40
C ASP A 659 24.90 -2.68 -7.25
N MET A 660 25.22 -3.17 -6.03
CA MET A 660 24.38 -2.94 -4.84
C MET A 660 24.21 -1.45 -4.55
N VAL A 661 25.32 -0.70 -4.48
CA VAL A 661 25.31 0.75 -4.19
C VAL A 661 24.55 1.50 -5.28
N ARG A 662 24.76 1.16 -6.56
CA ARG A 662 24.00 1.72 -7.69
C ARG A 662 22.50 1.47 -7.51
N ARG A 663 22.09 0.25 -7.15
CA ARG A 663 20.69 -0.13 -6.94
C ARG A 663 20.03 0.59 -5.76
N VAL A 664 20.78 0.90 -4.70
CA VAL A 664 20.30 1.69 -3.55
C VAL A 664 20.21 3.19 -3.90
N LEU A 665 21.21 3.74 -4.59
CA LEU A 665 21.24 5.17 -4.94
C LEU A 665 20.32 5.55 -6.10
N THR A 666 20.03 4.64 -7.03
CA THR A 666 19.15 4.92 -8.19
C THR A 666 17.76 5.40 -7.75
N PRO A 667 16.99 4.69 -6.89
CA PRO A 667 15.69 5.17 -6.43
C PRO A 667 15.77 6.41 -5.53
N TYR A 668 16.82 6.53 -4.68
CA TYR A 668 17.07 7.71 -3.85
C TYR A 668 17.20 9.00 -4.71
N LEU A 669 17.97 8.94 -5.80
CA LEU A 669 18.12 10.04 -6.76
C LEU A 669 16.88 10.21 -7.64
N TYR A 670 16.24 9.11 -8.07
CA TYR A 670 15.04 9.14 -8.92
C TYR A 670 13.84 9.80 -8.23
N LEU A 671 13.68 9.59 -6.92
CA LEU A 671 12.62 10.19 -6.12
C LEU A 671 12.98 11.57 -5.53
N GLY A 672 14.21 12.06 -5.77
CA GLY A 672 14.66 13.38 -5.30
C GLY A 672 14.89 13.44 -3.79
N GLN A 673 15.21 12.32 -3.15
CA GLN A 673 15.44 12.23 -1.71
C GLN A 673 16.78 12.84 -1.28
N ASN A 674 17.68 13.08 -2.26
CA ASN A 674 18.92 13.83 -2.09
C ASN A 674 18.74 15.36 -2.04
N LEU A 675 17.52 15.86 -2.24
CA LEU A 675 17.25 17.30 -2.27
C LEU A 675 17.01 17.83 -0.85
N THR A 676 17.42 19.06 -0.59
CA THR A 676 17.17 19.76 0.70
C THR A 676 15.68 20.01 0.99
N SER A 677 14.81 19.79 0.00
CA SER A 677 13.34 19.78 0.14
C SER A 677 12.75 18.43 0.57
N PHE A 678 13.58 17.40 0.74
CA PHE A 678 13.15 16.16 1.40
C PHE A 678 13.18 16.36 2.93
N PRO A 679 12.09 16.04 3.66
CA PRO A 679 12.05 16.28 5.10
C PRO A 679 13.09 15.47 5.88
N THR A 680 13.67 16.07 6.92
CA THR A 680 14.48 15.34 7.89
C THR A 680 13.65 14.29 8.62
N VAL A 681 14.26 13.28 9.24
CA VAL A 681 13.53 12.30 10.06
C VAL A 681 12.87 12.96 11.28
N ASP A 682 11.68 12.51 11.65
CA ASP A 682 10.96 12.94 12.85
C ASP A 682 11.81 12.74 14.13
N PRO A 683 12.00 13.77 14.97
CA PRO A 683 12.77 13.66 16.22
C PRO A 683 12.24 12.62 17.21
N SER A 684 10.93 12.33 17.19
CA SER A 684 10.30 11.33 18.07
C SER A 684 10.65 9.89 17.69
N SER A 685 10.93 9.60 16.41
CA SER A 685 11.16 8.23 15.92
C SER A 685 12.32 7.51 16.62
N THR A 686 13.37 8.23 17.01
CA THR A 686 14.51 7.67 17.76
C THR A 686 14.08 7.03 19.08
N LEU A 687 13.34 7.79 19.90
CA LEU A 687 12.92 7.35 21.23
C LEU A 687 11.81 6.30 21.12
N LEU A 688 10.87 6.46 20.19
CA LEU A 688 9.85 5.43 19.90
C LEU A 688 10.48 4.10 19.45
N THR A 689 11.56 4.13 18.67
CA THR A 689 12.32 2.93 18.26
C THR A 689 13.02 2.28 19.44
N ILE A 690 13.69 3.06 20.30
CA ILE A 690 14.37 2.56 21.51
C ILE A 690 13.36 1.98 22.52
N GLU A 691 12.23 2.66 22.75
CA GLU A 691 11.13 2.19 23.60
C GLU A 691 10.55 0.87 23.11
N ASN A 692 10.29 0.75 21.80
CA ASN A 692 9.63 -0.41 21.21
C ASN A 692 10.51 -1.67 21.15
N PHE A 693 11.80 -1.53 20.84
CA PHE A 693 12.72 -2.67 20.69
C PHE A 693 13.61 -2.93 21.91
N GLY A 694 13.65 -2.01 22.88
CA GLY A 694 14.41 -2.22 24.11
C GLY A 694 15.92 -2.29 23.92
N PHE A 695 16.47 -1.60 22.90
CA PHE A 695 17.91 -1.49 22.61
C PHE A 695 18.69 -0.69 23.69
N ILE A 696 18.63 -1.14 24.93
CA ILE A 696 19.44 -0.64 26.05
C ILE A 696 20.70 -1.50 26.14
N THR A 697 21.65 -1.27 25.23
CA THR A 697 22.95 -1.95 25.23
C THR A 697 24.11 -0.97 25.36
N GLY A 698 24.60 -0.79 26.59
CA GLY A 698 25.97 -0.33 26.91
C GLY A 698 26.31 1.15 26.62
N THR A 699 25.68 1.81 25.66
CA THR A 699 25.88 3.24 25.38
C THR A 699 24.94 4.08 26.22
N HIS A 700 25.50 5.03 26.99
CA HIS A 700 24.83 5.92 27.95
C HIS A 700 23.81 6.93 27.35
N LEU A 701 23.33 6.73 26.12
CA LEU A 701 22.82 7.83 25.32
C LEU A 701 21.46 8.39 25.76
N LEU A 702 20.51 7.57 26.22
CA LEU A 702 19.21 8.06 26.69
C LEU A 702 18.74 7.33 27.96
N ASN A 703 18.60 8.09 29.05
CA ASN A 703 17.91 7.65 30.25
C ASN A 703 16.40 7.52 29.93
N ARG A 704 15.71 6.51 30.49
CA ARG A 704 14.23 6.40 30.43
C ARG A 704 13.50 7.64 30.99
N SER A 705 14.19 8.51 31.72
CA SER A 705 13.67 9.81 32.17
C SER A 705 13.67 10.91 31.09
N THR A 706 14.24 10.69 29.90
CA THR A 706 14.22 11.69 28.82
C THR A 706 12.85 11.63 28.12
N PRO A 707 12.05 12.71 28.13
CA PRO A 707 10.74 12.71 27.47
C PRO A 707 10.88 12.59 25.95
N THR A 708 10.09 11.72 25.33
CA THR A 708 9.96 11.62 23.88
C THR A 708 9.41 12.94 23.31
N PRO A 709 10.12 13.60 22.36
CA PRO A 709 9.65 14.82 21.72
C PRO A 709 8.27 14.62 21.06
N PRO A 710 7.46 15.68 20.93
CA PRO A 710 6.24 15.62 20.13
C PRO A 710 6.56 15.18 18.69
N GLY A 711 5.85 14.16 18.21
CA GLY A 711 5.88 13.78 16.79
C GLY A 711 5.19 14.83 15.92
N ARG A 712 5.61 14.94 14.66
CA ARG A 712 4.96 15.82 13.68
C ARG A 712 3.58 15.29 13.34
N ASP A 713 2.59 16.18 13.29
CA ASP A 713 1.29 15.81 12.75
C ASP A 713 1.35 15.73 11.22
N VAL A 714 1.24 14.51 10.70
CA VAL A 714 1.32 14.22 9.26
C VAL A 714 -0.04 13.84 8.65
N ARG A 715 -1.08 13.70 9.49
CA ARG A 715 -2.39 13.11 9.12
C ARG A 715 -3.20 13.95 8.14
N GLY A 716 -2.98 15.27 8.09
CA GLY A 716 -3.73 16.19 7.24
C GLY A 716 -5.25 16.02 7.38
N ASN A 717 -5.89 15.54 6.31
CA ASN A 717 -7.32 15.17 6.29
C ASN A 717 -7.54 13.69 5.91
N HIS A 718 -6.56 12.82 6.17
CA HIS A 718 -6.62 11.41 5.76
C HIS A 718 -7.73 10.63 6.46
N ALA A 719 -8.17 11.03 7.66
CA ALA A 719 -9.34 10.44 8.32
C ALA A 719 -10.59 10.42 7.41
N ALA A 720 -10.89 11.52 6.68
CA ALA A 720 -12.02 11.53 5.75
C ALA A 720 -11.91 10.49 4.62
N LEU A 721 -10.68 10.24 4.16
CA LEU A 721 -10.37 9.24 3.15
C LEU A 721 -10.42 7.81 3.72
N ILE A 722 -9.89 7.59 4.93
CA ILE A 722 -9.94 6.31 5.65
C ILE A 722 -11.39 5.88 5.89
N ARG A 723 -12.25 6.81 6.32
CA ARG A 723 -13.69 6.59 6.45
C ARG A 723 -14.33 6.15 5.13
N GLN A 724 -14.04 6.85 4.04
CA GLN A 724 -14.54 6.50 2.70
C GLN A 724 -14.09 5.10 2.27
N MET A 725 -12.83 4.75 2.53
CA MET A 725 -12.28 3.43 2.22
C MET A 725 -12.95 2.32 3.05
N GLY A 726 -13.14 2.50 4.36
CA GLY A 726 -13.85 1.55 5.22
C GLY A 726 -15.27 1.27 4.73
N SER A 727 -16.05 2.30 4.39
CA SER A 727 -17.39 2.13 3.83
C SER A 727 -17.38 1.49 2.44
N ALA A 728 -16.37 1.78 1.62
CA ALA A 728 -16.23 1.23 0.26
C ALA A 728 -15.75 -0.23 0.23
N GLY A 729 -15.03 -0.67 1.27
CA GLY A 729 -14.51 -2.04 1.48
C GLY A 729 -15.42 -2.92 2.36
N THR A 730 -16.48 -2.35 2.92
CA THR A 730 -17.53 -3.11 3.63
C THR A 730 -18.38 -3.91 2.63
N VAL A 731 -18.50 -5.21 2.85
CA VAL A 731 -19.23 -6.16 1.99
C VAL A 731 -20.51 -6.61 2.68
N LEU A 732 -21.66 -6.38 2.04
CA LEU A 732 -22.95 -6.88 2.51
C LEU A 732 -23.15 -8.33 2.03
N LEU A 733 -23.22 -9.28 2.96
CA LEU A 733 -23.29 -10.72 2.65
C LEU A 733 -24.72 -11.29 2.73
N LYS A 734 -25.56 -10.75 3.61
CA LYS A 734 -26.97 -11.13 3.78
C LYS A 734 -27.81 -9.88 4.02
N ASN A 735 -29.00 -9.79 3.44
CA ASN A 735 -29.96 -8.71 3.70
C ASN A 735 -31.40 -9.17 3.43
N VAL A 736 -31.98 -9.88 4.40
CA VAL A 736 -33.36 -10.41 4.34
C VAL A 736 -34.36 -9.25 4.42
N ASN A 737 -35.40 -9.27 3.58
CA ASN A 737 -36.48 -8.28 3.53
C ASN A 737 -36.04 -6.80 3.39
N GLY A 738 -34.78 -6.54 3.02
CA GLY A 738 -34.24 -5.18 2.98
C GLY A 738 -34.13 -4.53 4.37
N THR A 739 -33.83 -5.30 5.43
CA THR A 739 -33.58 -4.76 6.78
C THR A 739 -32.55 -3.63 6.78
N LEU A 740 -31.53 -3.74 5.92
CA LEU A 740 -30.59 -2.66 5.65
C LEU A 740 -30.90 -1.98 4.30
N PRO A 741 -30.78 -0.63 4.21
CA PRO A 741 -30.31 0.27 5.25
C PRO A 741 -31.35 0.53 6.35
N LEU A 742 -30.88 0.74 7.57
CA LEU A 742 -31.71 1.10 8.72
C LEU A 742 -32.44 2.42 8.44
N SER A 743 -33.76 2.40 8.62
CA SER A 743 -34.61 3.57 8.41
C SER A 743 -34.55 4.54 9.60
N SER A 744 -35.29 4.26 10.68
CA SER A 744 -35.34 5.08 11.88
C SER A 744 -35.73 4.23 13.10
N PRO A 745 -34.89 3.26 13.52
CA PRO A 745 -35.12 2.50 14.76
C PRO A 745 -35.20 3.47 15.95
N ARG A 746 -36.18 3.25 16.82
CA ARG A 746 -36.37 4.05 18.04
C ARG A 746 -35.62 3.47 19.22
N ASN A 747 -35.31 2.18 19.19
CA ASN A 747 -34.52 1.48 20.20
C ASN A 747 -33.47 0.58 19.52
N ILE A 748 -32.19 0.87 19.73
CA ILE A 748 -31.06 0.20 19.10
C ILE A 748 -30.32 -0.63 20.16
N GLY A 749 -30.06 -1.90 19.88
CA GLY A 749 -29.17 -2.75 20.68
C GLY A 749 -27.80 -2.88 20.04
N VAL A 750 -26.72 -2.75 20.80
CA VAL A 750 -25.33 -2.98 20.33
C VAL A 750 -24.62 -3.99 21.23
N PHE A 751 -24.07 -5.04 20.63
CA PHE A 751 -23.59 -6.22 21.34
C PHE A 751 -22.21 -6.66 20.85
N GLY A 752 -21.44 -7.25 21.76
CA GLY A 752 -20.08 -7.73 21.48
C GLY A 752 -19.00 -6.72 21.88
N GLU A 753 -17.85 -7.25 22.26
CA GLU A 753 -16.68 -6.49 22.74
C GLU A 753 -15.97 -5.66 21.65
N ASP A 754 -16.14 -6.05 20.38
CA ASP A 754 -15.62 -5.33 19.21
C ASP A 754 -16.37 -4.01 18.93
N ALA A 755 -17.56 -3.80 19.49
CA ALA A 755 -18.23 -2.50 19.36
C ALA A 755 -17.55 -1.40 20.19
N ALA A 756 -16.73 -1.75 21.18
CA ALA A 756 -16.26 -0.86 22.24
C ALA A 756 -14.96 -0.08 21.91
N ASP A 757 -14.64 0.90 22.75
CA ASP A 757 -13.32 1.51 22.86
C ASP A 757 -12.25 0.46 23.20
N VAL A 758 -11.04 0.63 22.66
CA VAL A 758 -9.89 -0.24 22.97
C VAL A 758 -9.38 0.06 24.39
N THR A 759 -9.49 -0.91 25.30
CA THR A 759 -9.20 -0.70 26.72
C THR A 759 -7.73 -0.88 27.11
N THR A 760 -6.88 -1.31 26.17
CA THR A 760 -5.44 -1.58 26.40
C THR A 760 -4.50 -0.45 25.95
N GLY A 761 -5.05 0.63 25.36
CA GLY A 761 -4.29 1.79 24.89
C GLY A 761 -3.95 1.77 23.40
N ALA A 762 -3.26 2.82 22.95
CA ALA A 762 -3.05 3.19 21.55
C ALA A 762 -1.93 2.46 20.80
N LEU A 763 -1.26 1.49 21.45
CA LEU A 763 -0.25 0.64 20.82
C LEU A 763 -0.85 -0.76 20.66
N ASN A 764 -0.97 -1.23 19.41
CA ASN A 764 -1.45 -2.58 19.13
C ASN A 764 -0.55 -3.63 19.82
N PRO A 765 -1.06 -4.37 20.82
CA PRO A 765 -0.30 -5.43 21.48
C PRO A 765 -0.23 -6.64 20.56
N ASN A 766 0.93 -7.30 20.42
CA ASN A 766 1.07 -8.50 19.58
C ASN A 766 0.05 -9.61 19.94
N ALA A 767 -0.35 -9.70 21.21
CA ALA A 767 -1.32 -10.70 21.70
C ALA A 767 -2.81 -10.31 21.49
N GLY A 768 -3.09 -9.14 20.90
CA GLY A 768 -4.46 -8.61 20.80
C GLY A 768 -5.02 -8.11 22.13
N TYR A 769 -6.31 -7.78 22.14
CA TYR A 769 -7.02 -7.24 23.29
C TYR A 769 -8.45 -7.77 23.39
N ASP A 770 -8.87 -8.11 24.61
CA ASP A 770 -10.21 -8.67 24.89
C ASP A 770 -11.33 -7.67 24.60
N VAL A 771 -11.16 -6.37 24.91
CA VAL A 771 -12.21 -5.34 24.71
C VAL A 771 -11.70 -4.21 23.83
N GLY A 772 -12.46 -3.92 22.77
CA GLY A 772 -12.12 -2.93 21.76
C GLY A 772 -12.38 -3.41 20.34
N THR A 773 -12.71 -2.46 19.45
CA THR A 773 -12.81 -2.69 18.01
C THR A 773 -11.46 -3.01 17.37
N VAL A 774 -11.40 -4.01 16.47
CA VAL A 774 -10.17 -4.33 15.73
C VAL A 774 -10.14 -3.58 14.41
N ILE A 775 -9.39 -2.48 14.38
CA ILE A 775 -9.24 -1.66 13.17
C ILE A 775 -8.15 -2.14 12.22
N ILE A 776 -7.17 -2.91 12.73
CA ILE A 776 -5.98 -3.41 12.04
C ILE A 776 -5.34 -4.53 12.88
N GLY A 777 -4.56 -5.43 12.27
CA GLY A 777 -3.88 -6.52 12.97
C GLY A 777 -2.59 -6.13 13.70
N GLY A 778 -1.95 -7.14 14.30
CA GLY A 778 -0.71 -7.04 15.08
C GLY A 778 0.59 -7.27 14.30
N GLY A 779 1.71 -6.78 14.85
CA GLY A 779 3.04 -6.97 14.28
C GLY A 779 3.59 -5.77 13.50
N SER A 780 4.42 -6.04 12.48
CA SER A 780 4.98 -5.04 11.57
C SER A 780 3.98 -4.38 10.62
N GLY A 781 2.85 -5.04 10.33
CA GLY A 781 1.84 -4.53 9.40
C GLY A 781 1.16 -3.22 9.78
N GLY A 782 0.99 -2.99 11.09
CA GLY A 782 0.19 -1.91 11.66
C GLY A 782 1.00 -0.74 12.21
N GLY A 783 0.36 0.11 13.03
CA GLY A 783 1.03 1.23 13.69
C GLY A 783 0.30 1.71 14.94
N ARG A 784 0.93 2.69 15.61
CA ARG A 784 0.35 3.36 16.78
C ARG A 784 -0.82 4.24 16.36
N THR A 785 -1.95 4.15 17.07
CA THR A 785 -3.14 4.93 16.75
C THR A 785 -3.09 6.33 17.36
N SER A 786 -3.40 7.36 16.58
CA SER A 786 -3.57 8.73 17.12
C SER A 786 -4.98 8.94 17.69
N SER A 787 -5.97 8.26 17.11
CA SER A 787 -7.36 8.20 17.50
C SER A 787 -7.97 6.89 16.99
N ILE A 788 -9.09 6.46 17.57
CA ILE A 788 -9.93 5.37 17.05
C ILE A 788 -11.37 5.82 17.28
N VAL A 789 -12.23 5.74 16.27
CA VAL A 789 -13.68 5.91 16.43
C VAL A 789 -14.31 4.51 16.44
N PRO A 790 -14.67 3.93 17.61
CA PRO A 790 -15.28 2.62 17.66
C PRO A 790 -16.76 2.64 17.23
N PRO A 791 -17.32 1.51 16.79
CA PRO A 791 -18.71 1.44 16.33
C PRO A 791 -19.72 1.97 17.35
N LEU A 792 -19.55 1.66 18.64
CA LEU A 792 -20.44 2.15 19.69
C LEU A 792 -20.42 3.68 19.84
N GLU A 793 -19.30 4.35 19.59
CA GLU A 793 -19.24 5.83 19.64
C GLU A 793 -20.03 6.44 18.48
N ALA A 794 -19.78 5.98 17.25
CA ALA A 794 -20.48 6.48 16.07
C ALA A 794 -21.99 6.18 16.14
N ILE A 795 -22.39 5.02 16.66
CA ILE A 795 -23.80 4.68 16.90
C ILE A 795 -24.40 5.56 18.02
N LYS A 796 -23.67 5.85 19.11
CA LYS A 796 -24.08 6.86 20.13
C LYS A 796 -24.27 8.25 19.52
N ALA A 797 -23.44 8.66 18.56
CA ALA A 797 -23.61 9.92 17.84
C ALA A 797 -24.86 9.91 16.95
N ARG A 798 -25.07 8.83 16.17
CA ARG A 798 -26.26 8.66 15.31
C ARG A 798 -27.56 8.63 16.11
N ALA A 799 -27.61 7.88 17.21
CA ALA A 799 -28.78 7.77 18.10
C ALA A 799 -29.14 9.13 18.75
N ARG A 800 -28.14 9.90 19.21
CA ARG A 800 -28.35 11.27 19.73
C ARG A 800 -28.96 12.19 18.67
N LYS A 801 -28.56 12.06 17.40
CA LYS A 801 -29.10 12.86 16.28
C LYS A 801 -30.56 12.49 15.92
N THR A 802 -30.95 11.23 16.07
CA THR A 802 -32.31 10.75 15.74
C THR A 802 -33.28 10.73 16.92
N GLY A 803 -32.79 10.91 18.15
CA GLY A 803 -33.59 10.75 19.37
C GLY A 803 -33.90 9.29 19.72
N ALA A 804 -33.14 8.33 19.18
CA ALA A 804 -33.30 6.91 19.47
C ALA A 804 -32.71 6.54 20.84
N GLN A 805 -33.39 5.65 21.56
CA GLN A 805 -32.81 4.94 22.71
C GLN A 805 -31.70 4.01 22.21
N LEU A 806 -30.60 3.96 22.95
CA LEU A 806 -29.50 3.04 22.72
C LEU A 806 -29.28 2.19 23.97
N GLN A 807 -29.25 0.87 23.79
CA GLN A 807 -28.86 -0.12 24.79
C GLN A 807 -27.64 -0.86 24.27
N TYR A 808 -26.70 -1.20 25.15
CA TYR A 808 -25.50 -1.91 24.73
C TYR A 808 -24.93 -2.81 25.81
N ILE A 809 -24.39 -3.96 25.40
CA ILE A 809 -23.66 -4.89 26.27
C ILE A 809 -22.42 -5.34 25.50
N THR A 810 -21.26 -4.84 25.90
CA THR A 810 -19.97 -5.14 25.24
C THR A 810 -19.19 -6.24 25.96
N ASN A 811 -19.79 -6.90 26.96
CA ASN A 811 -19.20 -8.04 27.65
C ASN A 811 -19.73 -9.35 27.04
N THR A 812 -18.93 -9.96 26.17
CA THR A 812 -19.25 -11.23 25.48
C THR A 812 -19.45 -12.39 26.46
N THR A 813 -18.74 -12.42 27.58
CA THR A 813 -18.90 -13.46 28.62
C THR A 813 -20.28 -13.38 29.27
N LEU A 814 -20.78 -12.16 29.55
CA LEU A 814 -22.12 -11.94 30.11
C LEU A 814 -23.25 -12.23 29.10
N LEU A 815 -23.00 -11.99 27.81
CA LEU A 815 -23.94 -12.36 26.74
C LEU A 815 -24.04 -13.87 26.59
N THR A 816 -22.90 -14.55 26.63
CA THR A 816 -22.84 -16.01 26.45
C THR A 816 -23.10 -16.83 27.71
N SER A 817 -23.19 -16.23 28.91
CA SER A 817 -23.60 -16.94 30.15
C SER A 817 -25.11 -17.14 30.26
N GLY A 818 -25.91 -16.30 29.58
CA GLY A 818 -27.37 -16.29 29.67
C GLY A 818 -27.93 -15.50 30.87
N GLU A 819 -27.10 -14.81 31.65
CA GLU A 819 -27.49 -14.07 32.86
C GLU A 819 -28.10 -12.67 32.57
N GLN A 820 -28.67 -12.50 31.38
CA GLN A 820 -29.16 -11.22 30.84
C GLN A 820 -30.51 -10.83 31.45
N THR A 821 -30.55 -9.76 32.24
CA THR A 821 -31.76 -9.33 32.97
C THR A 821 -32.10 -7.84 32.87
N THR A 822 -31.42 -7.08 32.00
CA THR A 822 -31.47 -5.60 31.99
C THR A 822 -31.93 -4.95 30.69
N LEU A 823 -32.19 -5.71 29.61
CA LEU A 823 -32.68 -5.16 28.34
C LEU A 823 -34.19 -4.87 28.42
N TYR A 824 -34.57 -3.59 28.47
CA TYR A 824 -35.96 -3.15 28.36
C TYR A 824 -36.06 -1.69 27.86
N PRO A 825 -36.93 -1.39 26.88
CA PRO A 825 -37.70 -2.33 26.05
C PRO A 825 -36.79 -3.14 25.09
N TRP A 826 -37.33 -4.16 24.43
CA TRP A 826 -36.58 -4.92 23.42
C TRP A 826 -36.20 -4.03 22.21
N PRO A 827 -35.00 -4.16 21.63
CA PRO A 827 -34.59 -3.37 20.47
C PRO A 827 -35.43 -3.59 19.20
N ASP A 828 -35.51 -2.55 18.37
CA ASP A 828 -36.01 -2.62 16.99
C ASP A 828 -34.99 -3.30 16.06
N VAL A 829 -33.70 -3.18 16.39
CA VAL A 829 -32.57 -3.83 15.72
C VAL A 829 -31.48 -4.15 16.74
N CYS A 830 -30.81 -5.29 16.57
CA CYS A 830 -29.65 -5.68 17.36
C CYS A 830 -28.42 -5.81 16.48
N LEU A 831 -27.42 -4.96 16.73
CA LEU A 831 -26.16 -4.91 16.00
C LEU A 831 -25.12 -5.71 16.80
N VAL A 832 -24.71 -6.87 16.29
CA VAL A 832 -23.68 -7.73 16.89
C VAL A 832 -22.36 -7.46 16.18
N PHE A 833 -21.34 -7.07 16.94
CA PHE A 833 -19.99 -6.83 16.45
C PHE A 833 -19.07 -7.99 16.87
N LEU A 834 -18.46 -8.63 15.89
CA LEU A 834 -17.53 -9.75 16.03
C LEU A 834 -16.15 -9.32 15.53
N LYS A 835 -15.08 -9.86 16.11
CA LYS A 835 -13.71 -9.64 15.66
C LYS A 835 -12.95 -10.94 15.44
N THR A 836 -11.87 -10.85 14.66
CA THR A 836 -10.76 -11.81 14.68
C THR A 836 -9.47 -11.02 14.87
N TRP A 837 -8.62 -11.43 15.82
CA TRP A 837 -7.27 -10.90 15.95
C TRP A 837 -6.26 -11.75 15.17
N GLU A 838 -5.44 -11.09 14.37
CA GLU A 838 -4.39 -11.69 13.56
C GLU A 838 -3.08 -10.92 13.78
N THR A 839 -1.94 -11.61 13.79
CA THR A 839 -0.65 -10.99 14.07
C THR A 839 0.50 -11.68 13.36
N GLU A 840 1.53 -10.90 13.04
CA GLU A 840 2.85 -11.42 12.74
C GLU A 840 3.35 -12.41 13.80
N GLY A 841 3.97 -13.51 13.35
CA GLY A 841 4.61 -14.53 14.15
C GLY A 841 3.69 -15.64 14.69
N VAL A 842 2.37 -15.57 14.44
CA VAL A 842 1.39 -16.56 14.91
C VAL A 842 0.30 -16.75 13.87
N ASP A 843 0.15 -17.96 13.32
CA ASP A 843 -1.01 -18.32 12.51
C ASP A 843 -2.22 -18.66 13.38
N ARG A 844 -3.41 -18.53 12.79
CA ARG A 844 -4.68 -18.84 13.44
C ARG A 844 -4.81 -20.34 13.67
N THR A 845 -5.49 -20.71 14.77
CA THR A 845 -5.82 -22.10 15.09
C THR A 845 -7.27 -22.48 14.80
N ASP A 846 -8.12 -21.49 14.54
CA ASP A 846 -9.54 -21.65 14.20
C ASP A 846 -9.97 -20.59 13.18
N LEU A 847 -10.98 -20.90 12.37
CA LEU A 847 -11.60 -19.99 11.41
C LEU A 847 -12.89 -19.35 11.93
N GLU A 848 -13.43 -19.79 13.08
CA GLU A 848 -14.45 -19.01 13.80
C GLU A 848 -13.91 -17.61 14.16
N ALA A 849 -14.79 -16.64 14.37
CA ALA A 849 -14.40 -15.35 14.95
C ALA A 849 -14.21 -15.49 16.47
N ASP A 850 -13.41 -14.59 17.06
CA ASP A 850 -13.01 -14.65 18.46
C ASP A 850 -14.19 -14.49 19.43
N GLY A 851 -13.94 -14.81 20.70
CA GLY A 851 -14.93 -14.62 21.77
C GLY A 851 -16.07 -15.64 21.78
N ASN A 852 -15.94 -16.77 21.07
CA ASN A 852 -17.01 -17.76 20.87
C ASN A 852 -18.20 -17.14 20.12
N SER A 853 -17.89 -16.59 18.95
CA SER A 853 -18.78 -15.77 18.12
C SER A 853 -20.11 -16.42 17.81
N ALA A 854 -20.15 -17.73 17.56
CA ALA A 854 -21.38 -18.45 17.27
C ALA A 854 -22.34 -18.42 18.47
N LYS A 855 -21.82 -18.68 19.67
CA LYS A 855 -22.62 -18.61 20.90
C LYS A 855 -23.06 -17.19 21.23
N LEU A 856 -22.25 -16.18 20.89
CA LEU A 856 -22.61 -14.76 21.02
C LEU A 856 -23.76 -14.40 20.07
N VAL A 857 -23.66 -14.75 18.79
CA VAL A 857 -24.71 -14.48 17.79
C VAL A 857 -26.01 -15.18 18.17
N ASP A 858 -25.98 -16.47 18.52
CA ASP A 858 -27.19 -17.21 18.90
C ASP A 858 -27.85 -16.63 20.17
N ALA A 859 -27.05 -16.21 21.16
CA ALA A 859 -27.57 -15.57 22.37
C ALA A 859 -28.28 -14.24 22.07
N VAL A 860 -27.72 -13.40 21.20
CA VAL A 860 -28.37 -12.13 20.80
C VAL A 860 -29.55 -12.37 19.87
N ALA A 861 -29.45 -13.33 18.94
CA ALA A 861 -30.53 -13.70 18.04
C ALA A 861 -31.78 -14.18 18.79
N ALA A 862 -31.61 -15.00 19.83
CA ALA A 862 -32.69 -15.44 20.71
C ALA A 862 -33.34 -14.28 21.50
N LEU A 863 -32.58 -13.23 21.84
CA LEU A 863 -33.08 -12.00 22.47
C LEU A 863 -33.72 -11.03 21.46
N CYS A 864 -33.42 -11.18 20.18
CA CYS A 864 -33.74 -10.21 19.13
C CYS A 864 -34.21 -10.90 17.82
N PRO A 865 -35.28 -11.70 17.89
CA PRO A 865 -35.71 -12.54 16.78
C PRO A 865 -36.09 -11.71 15.55
N LYS A 866 -35.60 -12.16 14.39
CA LYS A 866 -35.74 -11.54 13.05
C LYS A 866 -35.29 -10.08 12.98
N ARG A 867 -34.34 -9.68 13.84
CA ARG A 867 -33.84 -8.29 13.99
C ARG A 867 -32.34 -8.20 14.19
N THR A 868 -31.62 -9.33 14.13
CA THR A 868 -30.18 -9.37 14.39
C THR A 868 -29.40 -9.09 13.11
N VAL A 869 -28.50 -8.12 13.18
CA VAL A 869 -27.54 -7.76 12.13
C VAL A 869 -26.15 -8.03 12.69
N VAL A 870 -25.34 -8.81 11.98
CA VAL A 870 -23.98 -9.15 12.40
C VAL A 870 -22.96 -8.41 11.53
N ILE A 871 -21.98 -7.80 12.18
CA ILE A 871 -20.85 -7.10 11.56
C ILE A 871 -19.57 -7.80 12.01
N THR A 872 -18.66 -8.11 11.08
CA THR A 872 -17.36 -8.71 11.40
C THR A 872 -16.19 -7.79 11.04
N HIS A 873 -15.26 -7.62 11.98
CA HIS A 873 -13.93 -7.05 11.72
C HIS A 873 -12.88 -8.16 11.73
N SER A 874 -12.25 -8.43 10.59
CA SER A 874 -11.34 -9.57 10.41
C SER A 874 -10.30 -9.28 9.32
N GLY A 875 -9.13 -9.90 9.46
CA GLY A 875 -8.04 -9.82 8.50
C GLY A 875 -8.01 -10.97 7.49
N CYS A 876 -8.79 -12.02 7.75
CA CYS A 876 -8.90 -13.24 6.95
C CYS A 876 -10.36 -13.71 6.83
N PRO A 877 -10.65 -14.71 5.96
CA PRO A 877 -11.94 -15.38 5.96
C PRO A 877 -12.28 -15.95 7.34
N ASN A 878 -13.54 -15.80 7.76
CA ASN A 878 -14.12 -16.54 8.88
C ASN A 878 -15.18 -17.51 8.37
N ILE A 879 -15.31 -18.67 9.01
CA ILE A 879 -16.53 -19.48 8.89
C ILE A 879 -17.64 -18.82 9.71
N MET A 880 -18.89 -18.96 9.24
CA MET A 880 -20.05 -18.33 9.87
C MET A 880 -21.13 -19.40 10.14
N PRO A 881 -20.94 -20.28 11.15
CA PRO A 881 -21.85 -21.41 11.41
C PRO A 881 -23.26 -21.00 11.87
N TRP A 882 -23.47 -19.70 12.09
CA TRP A 882 -24.73 -19.05 12.46
C TRP A 882 -25.39 -18.29 11.28
N ALA A 883 -24.80 -18.32 10.07
CA ALA A 883 -25.24 -17.49 8.95
C ALA A 883 -26.63 -17.88 8.39
N ASP A 884 -27.05 -19.13 8.56
CA ASP A 884 -28.36 -19.65 8.16
C ASP A 884 -29.46 -19.39 9.21
N ASN A 885 -29.08 -19.01 10.45
CA ASN A 885 -30.01 -18.67 11.53
C ASN A 885 -31.06 -17.65 11.02
N PRO A 886 -32.38 -17.96 11.11
CA PRO A 886 -33.44 -17.14 10.54
C PRO A 886 -33.65 -15.80 11.26
N ASP A 887 -33.11 -15.66 12.48
CA ASP A 887 -33.18 -14.42 13.26
C ASP A 887 -32.04 -13.44 12.93
N VAL A 888 -30.97 -13.94 12.30
CA VAL A 888 -29.91 -13.13 11.68
C VAL A 888 -30.39 -12.67 10.30
N VAL A 889 -30.83 -11.42 10.20
CA VAL A 889 -31.45 -10.85 9.00
C VAL A 889 -30.46 -10.12 8.09
N ALA A 890 -29.33 -9.66 8.59
CA ALA A 890 -28.25 -9.13 7.75
C ALA A 890 -26.85 -9.44 8.29
N ILE A 891 -25.88 -9.51 7.38
CA ILE A 891 -24.47 -9.83 7.67
C ILE A 891 -23.59 -8.90 6.85
N LEU A 892 -22.58 -8.28 7.49
CA LEU A 892 -21.58 -7.46 6.83
C LEU A 892 -20.17 -7.87 7.24
N ALA A 893 -19.27 -8.02 6.27
CA ALA A 893 -17.83 -8.08 6.52
C ALA A 893 -17.25 -6.66 6.35
N ALA A 894 -16.81 -6.06 7.45
CA ALA A 894 -16.19 -4.73 7.51
C ALA A 894 -14.66 -4.78 7.49
N HIS A 895 -14.08 -5.99 7.59
CA HIS A 895 -12.64 -6.26 7.51
C HIS A 895 -11.83 -5.49 8.56
N TYR A 896 -10.70 -4.88 8.20
CA TYR A 896 -9.90 -4.00 9.06
C TYR A 896 -9.96 -2.57 8.47
N PRO A 897 -10.92 -1.73 8.89
CA PRO A 897 -11.26 -0.46 8.24
C PRO A 897 -10.38 0.74 8.63
N GLY A 898 -9.37 0.56 9.48
CA GLY A 898 -8.56 1.67 9.99
C GLY A 898 -9.30 2.53 11.04
N GLU A 899 -8.70 3.66 11.41
CA GLU A 899 -9.08 4.45 12.59
C GLU A 899 -10.52 5.00 12.60
N GLU A 900 -11.16 5.09 11.43
CA GLU A 900 -12.54 5.57 11.26
C GLU A 900 -13.59 4.44 11.24
N SER A 901 -13.23 3.23 11.71
CA SER A 901 -14.09 2.04 11.85
C SER A 901 -15.57 2.35 12.07
N GLY A 902 -15.91 2.95 13.21
CA GLY A 902 -17.29 3.23 13.62
C GLY A 902 -18.02 4.20 12.70
N ASN A 903 -17.34 5.25 12.24
CA ASN A 903 -17.94 6.20 11.30
C ASN A 903 -18.23 5.54 9.94
N SER A 904 -17.30 4.72 9.45
CA SER A 904 -17.40 4.04 8.17
C SER A 904 -18.53 3.00 8.11
N ILE A 905 -18.71 2.22 9.19
CA ILE A 905 -19.79 1.21 9.27
C ILE A 905 -21.17 1.86 9.51
N VAL A 906 -21.24 2.97 10.25
CA VAL A 906 -22.51 3.71 10.45
C VAL A 906 -23.04 4.30 9.15
N ASP A 907 -22.16 4.77 8.26
CA ASP A 907 -22.57 5.29 6.94
C ASP A 907 -23.21 4.19 6.07
N VAL A 908 -22.68 2.96 6.14
CA VAL A 908 -23.28 1.79 5.47
C VAL A 908 -24.59 1.40 6.14
N LEU A 909 -24.59 1.18 7.46
CA LEU A 909 -25.76 0.69 8.21
C LEU A 909 -27.01 1.59 8.02
N TRP A 910 -26.85 2.91 7.96
CA TRP A 910 -27.96 3.85 7.70
C TRP A 910 -28.16 4.20 6.22
N GLY A 911 -27.33 3.69 5.32
CA GLY A 911 -27.46 3.91 3.88
C GLY A 911 -27.11 5.33 3.41
N ASP A 912 -26.32 6.06 4.19
CA ASP A 912 -25.62 7.26 3.71
C ASP A 912 -24.62 6.87 2.60
N VAL A 913 -24.02 5.67 2.74
CA VAL A 913 -23.27 4.97 1.69
C VAL A 913 -23.98 3.67 1.35
N ASN A 914 -24.17 3.40 0.05
CA ASN A 914 -24.63 2.10 -0.43
C ASN A 914 -23.44 1.12 -0.48
N PRO A 915 -23.47 -0.04 0.21
CA PRO A 915 -22.38 -1.00 0.19
C PRO A 915 -22.10 -1.45 -1.24
N SER A 916 -20.81 -1.50 -1.56
CA SER A 916 -20.30 -1.80 -2.91
C SER A 916 -18.98 -2.56 -2.91
N GLY A 917 -18.49 -2.97 -1.73
CA GLY A 917 -17.38 -3.89 -1.63
C GLY A 917 -17.78 -5.29 -2.12
N ARG A 918 -16.77 -6.08 -2.48
CA ARG A 918 -16.91 -7.51 -2.81
C ARG A 918 -15.83 -8.31 -2.09
N LEU A 919 -16.12 -9.54 -1.69
CA LEU A 919 -15.16 -10.39 -1.01
C LEU A 919 -13.89 -10.57 -1.87
N PRO A 920 -12.69 -10.24 -1.35
CA PRO A 920 -11.43 -10.48 -2.05
C PRO A 920 -10.90 -11.91 -1.80
N TYR A 921 -11.72 -12.78 -1.21
CA TYR A 921 -11.44 -14.17 -0.86
C TYR A 921 -12.75 -14.97 -0.90
N THR A 922 -12.67 -16.29 -0.80
CA THR A 922 -13.83 -17.17 -0.63
C THR A 922 -14.18 -17.31 0.86
N VAL A 923 -15.46 -17.40 1.19
CA VAL A 923 -15.94 -17.77 2.54
C VAL A 923 -16.53 -19.17 2.49
N ALA A 924 -15.82 -20.12 3.09
CA ALA A 924 -16.26 -21.50 3.24
C ALA A 924 -17.52 -21.66 4.11
N ALA A 925 -18.26 -22.74 3.89
CA ALA A 925 -19.30 -23.19 4.83
C ALA A 925 -18.68 -23.87 6.05
N ASN A 926 -17.65 -24.70 5.85
CA ASN A 926 -16.92 -25.41 6.90
C ASN A 926 -15.41 -25.13 6.82
N ALA A 927 -14.71 -25.16 7.95
CA ALA A 927 -13.26 -24.92 7.96
C ALA A 927 -12.47 -25.98 7.17
N SER A 928 -13.01 -27.19 7.04
CA SER A 928 -12.46 -28.30 6.26
C SER A 928 -12.55 -28.13 4.74
N ASP A 929 -13.29 -27.13 4.27
CA ASP A 929 -13.49 -26.88 2.82
C ASP A 929 -12.29 -26.11 2.22
N TYR A 930 -11.40 -25.57 3.05
CA TYR A 930 -10.11 -25.04 2.60
C TYR A 930 -9.04 -26.13 2.56
N ASN A 931 -8.15 -26.04 1.58
CA ASN A 931 -6.90 -26.77 1.52
C ASN A 931 -5.76 -26.02 2.22
N ALA A 932 -4.51 -26.49 2.02
CA ALA A 932 -3.28 -25.87 2.52
C ALA A 932 -3.33 -25.47 4.02
N PRO A 933 -3.49 -26.45 4.94
CA PRO A 933 -3.36 -26.18 6.36
C PRO A 933 -1.92 -25.77 6.72
N ILE A 934 -1.77 -24.98 7.79
CA ILE A 934 -0.46 -24.58 8.33
C ILE A 934 0.35 -25.83 8.71
N VAL A 935 1.58 -25.93 8.19
CA VAL A 935 2.53 -26.97 8.56
C VAL A 935 3.23 -26.59 9.86
N ASN A 936 3.14 -27.45 10.87
CA ASN A 936 3.72 -27.23 12.19
C ASN A 936 4.43 -28.48 12.69
N ILE A 937 5.74 -28.57 12.45
CA ILE A 937 6.57 -29.71 12.85
C ILE A 937 6.84 -29.64 14.35
N THR A 938 6.41 -30.65 15.10
CA THR A 938 6.53 -30.68 16.57
C THR A 938 7.08 -32.00 17.08
N GLY A 939 7.46 -32.07 18.36
CA GLY A 939 8.04 -33.28 18.96
C GLY A 939 9.49 -33.50 18.51
N PRO A 940 10.01 -34.75 18.56
CA PRO A 940 11.42 -35.04 18.27
C PRO A 940 11.87 -34.67 16.85
N GLU A 941 10.96 -34.73 15.87
CA GLU A 941 11.23 -34.36 14.48
C GLU A 941 11.48 -32.85 14.30
N ALA A 942 11.00 -32.01 15.22
CA ALA A 942 11.21 -30.58 15.15
C ALA A 942 12.69 -30.17 15.28
N ALA A 943 13.55 -31.02 15.86
CA ALA A 943 14.99 -30.81 15.93
C ALA A 943 15.74 -31.16 14.63
N ASP A 944 15.07 -31.78 13.65
CA ASP A 944 15.65 -32.05 12.32
C ASP A 944 15.20 -31.00 11.30
N GLY A 945 16.11 -30.09 10.94
CA GLY A 945 15.85 -29.03 9.95
C GLY A 945 15.51 -29.52 8.53
N ARG A 946 15.66 -30.83 8.26
CA ARG A 946 15.19 -31.48 7.03
C ARG A 946 13.69 -31.77 7.07
N ALA A 947 13.09 -31.92 8.25
CA ALA A 947 11.64 -32.17 8.40
C ALA A 947 10.79 -30.92 8.16
N TRP A 948 11.37 -29.72 8.26
CA TRP A 948 10.70 -28.42 8.10
C TRP A 948 10.44 -28.09 6.62
N GLN A 949 9.53 -28.85 6.00
CA GLN A 949 9.12 -28.74 4.60
C GLN A 949 7.60 -28.51 4.50
N ASP A 950 7.20 -27.50 3.73
CA ASP A 950 5.81 -27.25 3.34
C ASP A 950 5.71 -27.39 1.82
N ASN A 951 5.11 -28.48 1.34
CA ASN A 951 5.02 -28.78 -0.08
C ASN A 951 3.72 -28.21 -0.66
N PHE A 952 3.82 -27.31 -1.64
CA PHE A 952 2.68 -26.64 -2.27
C PHE A 952 2.06 -27.56 -3.34
N THR A 953 1.63 -28.75 -2.93
CA THR A 953 1.11 -29.81 -3.82
C THR A 953 -0.25 -29.49 -4.42
N GLU A 954 -0.95 -28.49 -3.89
CA GLU A 954 -2.14 -27.91 -4.50
C GLU A 954 -1.84 -27.08 -5.75
N GLY A 955 -0.59 -26.66 -5.97
CA GLY A 955 -0.16 -25.87 -7.12
C GLY A 955 -0.98 -24.58 -7.28
N LEU A 956 -1.64 -24.42 -8.43
CA LEU A 956 -2.48 -23.25 -8.75
C LEU A 956 -3.82 -23.22 -8.01
N TYR A 957 -4.19 -24.28 -7.27
CA TYR A 957 -5.52 -24.41 -6.67
C TYR A 957 -5.56 -23.90 -5.23
N ILE A 958 -5.56 -22.58 -5.04
CA ILE A 958 -5.88 -21.91 -3.76
C ILE A 958 -7.17 -21.08 -3.87
N ASP A 959 -7.82 -20.81 -2.73
CA ASP A 959 -9.08 -20.07 -2.63
C ASP A 959 -10.13 -20.54 -3.66
N TYR A 960 -10.80 -19.66 -4.41
CA TYR A 960 -11.86 -20.04 -5.35
C TYR A 960 -11.42 -21.05 -6.41
N ARG A 961 -10.12 -21.08 -6.77
CA ARG A 961 -9.58 -22.09 -7.71
C ARG A 961 -9.67 -23.50 -7.12
N HIS A 962 -9.46 -23.64 -5.81
CA HIS A 962 -9.67 -24.89 -5.09
C HIS A 962 -11.17 -25.27 -5.06
N PHE A 963 -12.02 -24.32 -4.64
CA PHE A 963 -13.47 -24.55 -4.53
C PHE A 963 -14.11 -24.90 -5.88
N ASP A 964 -13.65 -24.30 -6.97
CA ASP A 964 -14.12 -24.61 -8.33
C ASP A 964 -13.63 -25.99 -8.79
N LYS A 965 -12.36 -26.34 -8.54
CA LYS A 965 -11.79 -27.66 -8.89
C LYS A 965 -12.51 -28.81 -8.20
N GLU A 966 -12.69 -28.71 -6.89
CA GLU A 966 -13.29 -29.79 -6.08
C GLU A 966 -14.83 -29.77 -6.10
N GLY A 967 -15.45 -28.81 -6.81
CA GLY A 967 -16.91 -28.67 -6.91
C GLY A 967 -17.59 -28.25 -5.61
N ILE A 968 -16.84 -27.68 -4.67
CA ILE A 968 -17.35 -27.26 -3.35
C ILE A 968 -18.21 -26.01 -3.52
N ALA A 969 -19.36 -25.96 -2.83
CA ALA A 969 -20.19 -24.77 -2.71
C ALA A 969 -19.70 -23.92 -1.51
N PRO A 970 -19.14 -22.71 -1.72
CA PRO A 970 -18.83 -21.81 -0.62
C PRO A 970 -20.12 -21.25 0.00
N LEU A 971 -20.02 -20.72 1.21
CA LEU A 971 -21.10 -19.94 1.82
C LEU A 971 -21.27 -18.60 1.09
N TYR A 972 -20.15 -17.96 0.76
CA TYR A 972 -20.08 -16.79 -0.14
C TYR A 972 -18.81 -16.90 -1.00
N GLU A 973 -18.94 -16.82 -2.32
CA GLU A 973 -17.83 -16.99 -3.25
C GLU A 973 -16.91 -15.76 -3.36
N PHE A 974 -15.69 -15.97 -3.87
CA PHE A 974 -14.80 -14.87 -4.28
C PHE A 974 -15.50 -13.90 -5.23
N GLY A 975 -15.37 -12.61 -4.96
CA GLY A 975 -16.05 -11.55 -5.69
C GLY A 975 -17.52 -11.33 -5.33
N TYR A 976 -18.09 -12.06 -4.36
CA TYR A 976 -19.48 -11.87 -3.93
C TYR A 976 -19.68 -10.58 -3.11
N GLY A 977 -20.88 -9.99 -3.21
CA GLY A 977 -21.34 -8.92 -2.33
C GLY A 977 -22.63 -8.26 -2.81
N LEU A 978 -23.56 -8.02 -1.88
CA LEU A 978 -24.83 -7.37 -2.13
C LEU A 978 -24.72 -5.84 -2.12
N SER A 979 -25.76 -5.19 -2.61
CA SER A 979 -25.95 -3.73 -2.59
C SER A 979 -27.39 -3.42 -2.17
N TYR A 980 -27.67 -2.18 -1.75
CA TYR A 980 -29.04 -1.69 -1.56
C TYR A 980 -29.77 -1.40 -2.88
N THR A 981 -29.21 -1.84 -4.00
CA THR A 981 -29.82 -1.76 -5.33
C THR A 981 -29.38 -2.94 -6.18
N THR A 982 -30.03 -3.15 -7.32
CA THR A 982 -29.75 -4.27 -8.24
C THR A 982 -29.12 -3.79 -9.53
N PHE A 983 -28.34 -4.66 -10.16
CA PHE A 983 -27.64 -4.39 -11.41
C PHE A 983 -27.85 -5.53 -12.39
N ALA A 984 -27.75 -5.24 -13.69
CA ALA A 984 -27.77 -6.23 -14.75
C ALA A 984 -26.78 -5.85 -15.84
N LEU A 985 -26.20 -6.84 -16.52
CA LEU A 985 -25.54 -6.61 -17.80
C LEU A 985 -26.61 -6.32 -18.85
N ALA A 986 -26.43 -5.23 -19.60
CA ALA A 986 -27.42 -4.60 -20.46
C ALA A 986 -27.06 -4.67 -21.95
N SER A 987 -25.96 -5.33 -22.28
CA SER A 987 -25.57 -5.70 -23.65
C SER A 987 -24.95 -7.09 -23.64
N GLU A 988 -24.83 -7.69 -24.82
CA GLU A 988 -23.91 -8.81 -25.03
C GLU A 988 -22.45 -8.38 -24.76
N LEU A 989 -21.57 -9.38 -24.62
CA LEU A 989 -20.12 -9.19 -24.51
C LEU A 989 -19.53 -8.97 -25.91
N ASP A 990 -19.06 -7.76 -26.16
CA ASP A 990 -18.37 -7.34 -27.37
C ASP A 990 -16.88 -7.66 -27.20
N LEU A 991 -16.28 -8.39 -28.15
CA LEU A 991 -14.89 -8.81 -28.10
C LEU A 991 -14.21 -8.35 -29.39
N SER A 992 -13.17 -7.53 -29.23
CA SER A 992 -12.38 -7.00 -30.33
C SER A 992 -10.91 -7.35 -30.15
N LEU A 993 -10.27 -7.79 -31.23
CA LEU A 993 -8.81 -7.94 -31.26
C LEU A 993 -8.20 -6.55 -31.32
N VAL A 994 -7.29 -6.24 -30.39
CA VAL A 994 -6.45 -5.05 -30.52
C VAL A 994 -5.51 -5.30 -31.70
N PRO A 995 -5.36 -4.37 -32.66
CA PRO A 995 -4.44 -4.55 -33.78
C PRO A 995 -2.98 -4.64 -33.31
N CYS A 996 -2.52 -5.85 -32.99
CA CYS A 996 -1.09 -6.15 -32.91
C CYS A 996 -0.43 -5.73 -34.23
N ALA A 997 0.85 -5.36 -34.19
CA ALA A 997 1.59 -4.81 -35.34
C ALA A 997 1.64 -5.68 -36.63
N ASN A 998 1.09 -6.90 -36.58
CA ASN A 998 1.03 -7.89 -37.65
C ASN A 998 -0.43 -8.31 -38.00
N ASN A 999 -1.31 -7.36 -38.35
CA ASN A 999 -2.68 -7.63 -38.83
C ASN A 999 -3.51 -8.62 -37.96
N GLY A 1000 -3.43 -8.49 -36.63
CA GLY A 1000 -4.17 -9.36 -35.70
C GLY A 1000 -3.57 -10.77 -35.51
N THR A 1001 -2.36 -11.02 -36.00
CA THR A 1001 -1.62 -12.27 -35.74
C THR A 1001 -0.78 -12.14 -34.48
N VAL A 1002 -0.89 -13.10 -33.56
CA VAL A 1002 -0.10 -13.19 -32.32
C VAL A 1002 0.74 -14.47 -32.32
N SER A 1003 2.02 -14.40 -31.91
CA SER A 1003 2.85 -15.59 -31.73
C SER A 1003 2.53 -16.28 -30.40
N ALA A 1004 2.53 -17.62 -30.39
CA ALA A 1004 2.24 -18.41 -29.19
C ALA A 1004 3.22 -18.12 -28.05
N LEU A 1005 4.52 -17.99 -28.36
CA LEU A 1005 5.54 -17.49 -27.44
C LEU A 1005 5.77 -15.97 -27.65
N PRO A 1006 6.12 -15.22 -26.60
CA PRO A 1006 6.67 -13.88 -26.69
C PRO A 1006 7.80 -13.77 -27.73
N PRO A 1007 7.86 -12.69 -28.53
CA PRO A 1007 9.08 -12.37 -29.25
C PRO A 1007 10.21 -12.09 -28.26
N ALA A 1008 11.41 -12.60 -28.55
CA ALA A 1008 12.61 -12.31 -27.77
C ALA A 1008 12.78 -10.79 -27.57
N ALA A 1009 13.01 -10.36 -26.33
CA ALA A 1009 13.03 -8.96 -25.94
C ALA A 1009 14.07 -8.15 -26.75
N ARG A 1010 13.59 -7.35 -27.71
CA ARG A 1010 14.44 -6.55 -28.60
C ARG A 1010 14.85 -5.25 -27.91
N ASN A 1011 16.12 -5.13 -27.51
CA ASN A 1011 16.79 -3.87 -27.18
C ASN A 1011 16.04 -2.90 -26.24
N SER A 1012 15.20 -3.38 -25.32
CA SER A 1012 14.59 -2.53 -24.29
C SER A 1012 15.63 -2.19 -23.23
N SER A 1013 15.90 -0.90 -23.01
CA SER A 1013 16.88 -0.43 -22.01
C SER A 1013 16.48 -0.70 -20.55
N LEU A 1014 15.18 -0.96 -20.34
CA LEU A 1014 14.55 -1.44 -19.10
C LEU A 1014 13.47 -2.46 -19.52
N ALA A 1015 13.40 -3.62 -18.86
CA ALA A 1015 12.41 -4.67 -19.11
C ALA A 1015 11.65 -4.98 -17.81
N MET A 1016 11.18 -3.93 -17.13
CA MET A 1016 10.60 -4.02 -15.79
C MET A 1016 9.23 -4.71 -15.83
N GLY A 1017 9.11 -5.83 -15.11
CA GLY A 1017 7.98 -6.74 -15.17
C GLY A 1017 8.12 -7.83 -16.23
N GLY A 1018 9.32 -8.03 -16.79
CA GLY A 1018 9.60 -9.03 -17.81
C GLY A 1018 9.43 -8.55 -19.24
N SER A 1019 9.32 -9.49 -20.19
CA SER A 1019 9.26 -9.19 -21.62
C SER A 1019 8.16 -8.14 -21.91
N PRO A 1020 8.48 -6.98 -22.53
CA PRO A 1020 7.50 -5.92 -22.76
C PRO A 1020 6.25 -6.39 -23.51
N SER A 1021 6.39 -7.40 -24.37
CA SER A 1021 5.27 -7.98 -25.13
C SER A 1021 4.22 -8.67 -24.24
N LEU A 1022 4.58 -9.16 -23.04
CA LEU A 1022 3.61 -9.74 -22.09
C LEU A 1022 2.50 -8.75 -21.72
N TRP A 1023 2.82 -7.45 -21.77
CA TRP A 1023 1.99 -6.34 -21.34
C TRP A 1023 1.26 -5.63 -22.49
N GLU A 1024 1.43 -6.09 -23.74
CA GLU A 1024 0.64 -5.63 -24.89
C GLU A 1024 -0.80 -6.14 -24.77
N ASN A 1025 -1.78 -5.25 -24.95
CA ASN A 1025 -3.18 -5.63 -25.07
C ASN A 1025 -3.38 -6.42 -26.37
N VAL A 1026 -4.08 -7.55 -26.29
CA VAL A 1026 -4.39 -8.43 -27.42
C VAL A 1026 -5.89 -8.54 -27.66
N VAL A 1027 -6.71 -8.43 -26.61
CA VAL A 1027 -8.18 -8.44 -26.69
C VAL A 1027 -8.74 -7.31 -25.83
N THR A 1028 -9.60 -6.47 -26.40
CA THR A 1028 -10.46 -5.55 -25.65
C THR A 1028 -11.85 -6.17 -25.55
N ALA A 1029 -12.31 -6.40 -24.32
CA ALA A 1029 -13.60 -6.98 -24.00
C ALA A 1029 -14.53 -5.92 -23.40
N SER A 1030 -15.68 -5.66 -24.02
CA SER A 1030 -16.60 -4.60 -23.59
C SER A 1030 -18.01 -5.09 -23.30
N VAL A 1031 -18.64 -4.52 -22.26
CA VAL A 1031 -20.03 -4.79 -21.91
C VAL A 1031 -20.69 -3.53 -21.35
N SER A 1032 -22.02 -3.46 -21.44
CA SER A 1032 -22.80 -2.42 -20.75
C SER A 1032 -23.38 -2.96 -19.44
N VAL A 1033 -23.31 -2.17 -18.37
CA VAL A 1033 -23.93 -2.49 -17.07
C VAL A 1033 -24.96 -1.42 -16.71
N LYS A 1034 -26.12 -1.85 -16.21
CA LYS A 1034 -27.25 -1.00 -15.84
C LYS A 1034 -27.62 -1.18 -14.38
N ASN A 1035 -27.95 -0.07 -13.71
CA ASN A 1035 -28.63 -0.10 -12.42
C ASN A 1035 -30.14 -0.30 -12.66
N THR A 1036 -30.66 -1.44 -12.21
CA THR A 1036 -32.05 -1.87 -12.37
C THR A 1036 -32.91 -1.64 -11.13
N GLY A 1037 -32.29 -1.25 -10.00
CA GLY A 1037 -32.98 -1.01 -8.75
C GLY A 1037 -33.46 0.44 -8.58
N ASN A 1038 -33.85 0.79 -7.36
CA ASN A 1038 -34.48 2.06 -6.99
C ASN A 1038 -33.57 3.03 -6.21
N ARG A 1039 -32.26 2.74 -6.10
CA ARG A 1039 -31.27 3.59 -5.41
C ARG A 1039 -30.03 3.74 -6.27
N ALA A 1040 -29.31 4.86 -6.13
CA ALA A 1040 -27.97 4.97 -6.68
C ALA A 1040 -27.02 4.00 -5.94
N GLY A 1041 -25.98 3.51 -6.62
CA GLY A 1041 -25.00 2.60 -6.04
C GLY A 1041 -23.86 2.32 -7.00
N SER A 1042 -22.86 1.59 -6.50
CA SER A 1042 -21.76 1.09 -7.33
C SER A 1042 -21.79 -0.43 -7.36
N THR A 1043 -21.47 -1.01 -8.52
CA THR A 1043 -21.26 -2.45 -8.68
C THR A 1043 -19.86 -2.72 -9.18
N VAL A 1044 -19.34 -3.93 -8.95
CA VAL A 1044 -18.07 -4.39 -9.49
C VAL A 1044 -18.40 -5.41 -10.57
N VAL A 1045 -18.11 -5.08 -11.83
CA VAL A 1045 -18.20 -6.06 -12.92
C VAL A 1045 -16.86 -6.76 -13.03
N GLN A 1046 -16.87 -8.08 -13.10
CA GLN A 1046 -15.68 -8.94 -13.07
C GLN A 1046 -15.59 -9.76 -14.36
N LEU A 1047 -14.37 -9.97 -14.86
CA LEU A 1047 -14.07 -10.77 -16.04
C LEU A 1047 -13.13 -11.91 -15.65
N TYR A 1048 -13.52 -13.12 -16.01
CA TYR A 1048 -12.77 -14.35 -15.82
C TYR A 1048 -12.43 -14.99 -17.17
N MET A 1049 -11.23 -15.57 -17.25
CA MET A 1049 -10.75 -16.35 -18.38
C MET A 1049 -10.75 -17.84 -18.05
N THR A 1050 -11.19 -18.65 -18.99
CA THR A 1050 -10.98 -20.11 -19.02
C THR A 1050 -10.12 -20.44 -20.24
N LEU A 1051 -8.97 -21.08 -20.02
CA LEU A 1051 -8.09 -21.55 -21.09
C LEU A 1051 -8.55 -22.91 -21.65
N PRO A 1052 -8.29 -23.24 -22.93
CA PRO A 1052 -8.72 -24.49 -23.57
C PRO A 1052 -8.09 -25.71 -22.88
N PRO A 1053 -8.87 -26.59 -22.21
CA PRO A 1053 -8.33 -27.66 -21.37
C PRO A 1053 -7.41 -28.66 -22.11
N GLU A 1054 -7.69 -28.91 -23.40
CA GLU A 1054 -6.92 -29.84 -24.24
C GLU A 1054 -5.53 -29.31 -24.64
N ASN A 1055 -5.31 -27.99 -24.54
CA ASN A 1055 -4.11 -27.30 -25.04
C ASN A 1055 -3.35 -26.54 -23.93
N VAL A 1056 -3.58 -26.88 -22.67
CA VAL A 1056 -2.85 -26.38 -21.49
C VAL A 1056 -2.36 -27.53 -20.62
N PRO A 1057 -1.32 -27.36 -19.80
CA PRO A 1057 -0.84 -28.44 -18.95
C PRO A 1057 -1.88 -28.82 -17.87
N PRO A 1058 -1.87 -30.07 -17.38
CA PRO A 1058 -2.65 -30.47 -16.21
C PRO A 1058 -2.40 -29.53 -15.02
N GLY A 1059 -3.41 -29.35 -14.18
CA GLY A 1059 -3.37 -28.41 -13.05
C GLY A 1059 -3.78 -26.98 -13.39
N THR A 1060 -4.25 -26.70 -14.61
CA THR A 1060 -4.81 -25.39 -14.97
C THR A 1060 -6.17 -25.15 -14.26
N PRO A 1061 -6.41 -23.97 -13.64
CA PRO A 1061 -7.71 -23.64 -13.04
C PRO A 1061 -8.86 -23.54 -14.05
N ILE A 1062 -10.07 -23.89 -13.62
CA ILE A 1062 -11.30 -23.80 -14.44
C ILE A 1062 -11.55 -22.36 -14.92
N ARG A 1063 -11.26 -21.38 -14.07
CA ARG A 1063 -11.36 -19.95 -14.38
C ARG A 1063 -10.36 -19.16 -13.54
N VAL A 1064 -9.91 -18.03 -14.08
CA VAL A 1064 -9.04 -17.08 -13.38
C VAL A 1064 -9.48 -15.65 -13.64
N LEU A 1065 -9.47 -14.80 -12.61
CA LEU A 1065 -9.75 -13.37 -12.75
C LEU A 1065 -8.70 -12.72 -13.67
N ARG A 1066 -9.16 -11.92 -14.64
CA ARG A 1066 -8.34 -11.13 -15.57
C ARG A 1066 -8.88 -9.72 -15.85
N GLY A 1067 -9.97 -9.32 -15.20
CA GLY A 1067 -10.48 -7.97 -15.29
C GLY A 1067 -11.50 -7.69 -14.19
N PHE A 1068 -11.57 -6.44 -13.75
CA PHE A 1068 -12.64 -5.93 -12.92
C PHE A 1068 -12.79 -4.43 -13.13
N GLU A 1069 -13.97 -3.85 -12.92
CA GLU A 1069 -14.16 -2.39 -12.89
C GLU A 1069 -15.31 -2.03 -11.95
N LYS A 1070 -15.11 -1.02 -11.11
CA LYS A 1070 -16.13 -0.51 -10.17
C LYS A 1070 -16.91 0.64 -10.81
N VAL A 1071 -18.21 0.41 -11.04
CA VAL A 1071 -19.05 1.29 -11.85
C VAL A 1071 -20.12 1.97 -10.98
N PRO A 1072 -19.98 3.27 -10.65
CA PRO A 1072 -21.03 4.04 -9.99
C PRO A 1072 -22.16 4.36 -10.96
N LEU A 1073 -23.40 4.08 -10.57
CA LEU A 1073 -24.60 4.22 -11.41
C LEU A 1073 -25.78 4.83 -10.63
N LYS A 1074 -26.38 5.88 -11.20
CA LYS A 1074 -27.70 6.40 -10.80
C LYS A 1074 -28.80 5.38 -11.15
N VAL A 1075 -29.98 5.55 -10.56
CA VAL A 1075 -31.18 4.75 -10.87
C VAL A 1075 -31.46 4.75 -12.38
N GLY A 1076 -31.55 3.57 -12.99
CA GLY A 1076 -31.79 3.39 -14.42
C GLY A 1076 -30.62 3.70 -15.36
N GLU A 1077 -29.51 4.26 -14.84
CA GLU A 1077 -28.32 4.60 -15.64
C GLU A 1077 -27.67 3.33 -16.19
N THR A 1078 -27.15 3.42 -17.42
CA THR A 1078 -26.39 2.36 -18.10
C THR A 1078 -25.04 2.92 -18.53
N LYS A 1079 -23.94 2.19 -18.30
CA LYS A 1079 -22.59 2.55 -18.75
C LYS A 1079 -21.94 1.40 -19.49
N LYS A 1080 -21.32 1.69 -20.64
CA LYS A 1080 -20.36 0.79 -21.29
C LYS A 1080 -19.05 0.83 -20.50
N ILE A 1081 -18.46 -0.33 -20.26
CA ILE A 1081 -17.12 -0.52 -19.72
C ILE A 1081 -16.31 -1.42 -20.67
N SER A 1082 -14.99 -1.36 -20.53
CA SER A 1082 -14.04 -2.18 -21.28
C SER A 1082 -12.98 -2.75 -20.35
N PHE A 1083 -12.56 -3.98 -20.63
CA PHE A 1083 -11.44 -4.66 -20.03
C PHE A 1083 -10.37 -4.88 -21.11
N GLU A 1084 -9.15 -4.51 -20.80
CA GLU A 1084 -7.99 -4.77 -21.65
C GLU A 1084 -7.34 -6.06 -21.17
N LEU A 1085 -7.28 -7.08 -22.04
CA LEU A 1085 -6.59 -8.33 -21.77
C LEU A 1085 -5.22 -8.30 -22.46
N THR A 1086 -4.17 -8.41 -21.66
CA THR A 1086 -2.80 -8.49 -22.15
C THR A 1086 -2.45 -9.90 -22.66
N ARG A 1087 -1.34 -10.02 -23.40
CA ARG A 1087 -0.76 -11.33 -23.76
C ARG A 1087 -0.58 -12.23 -22.54
N ARG A 1088 -0.10 -11.70 -21.41
CA ARG A 1088 0.07 -12.44 -20.15
C ARG A 1088 -1.27 -12.95 -19.59
N ASP A 1089 -2.33 -12.14 -19.69
CA ASP A 1089 -3.65 -12.49 -19.15
C ASP A 1089 -4.27 -13.74 -19.80
N ILE A 1090 -3.93 -13.99 -21.07
CA ILE A 1090 -4.39 -15.15 -21.85
C ILE A 1090 -3.33 -16.27 -21.99
N SER A 1091 -2.22 -16.19 -21.24
CA SER A 1091 -1.12 -17.17 -21.30
C SER A 1091 -1.05 -18.06 -20.06
N TYR A 1092 -0.37 -19.20 -20.20
CA TYR A 1092 0.14 -20.04 -19.11
C TYR A 1092 1.68 -20.05 -19.12
N TRP A 1093 2.33 -20.55 -18.07
CA TRP A 1093 3.79 -20.72 -18.02
C TRP A 1093 4.21 -22.09 -18.57
N ASP A 1094 4.96 -22.09 -19.67
CA ASP A 1094 5.49 -23.29 -20.31
C ASP A 1094 6.87 -23.62 -19.71
N VAL A 1095 6.90 -24.56 -18.77
CA VAL A 1095 8.11 -24.93 -17.99
C VAL A 1095 9.23 -25.46 -18.90
N GLU A 1096 8.91 -26.13 -20.01
CA GLU A 1096 9.92 -26.63 -20.96
C GLU A 1096 10.51 -25.50 -21.81
N ALA A 1097 9.68 -24.51 -22.19
CA ALA A 1097 10.15 -23.32 -22.89
C ALA A 1097 10.86 -22.30 -21.96
N GLN A 1098 10.58 -22.34 -20.65
CA GLN A 1098 10.91 -21.28 -19.67
C GLN A 1098 10.39 -19.90 -20.14
N ASP A 1099 9.17 -19.86 -20.66
CA ASP A 1099 8.50 -18.62 -21.10
C ASP A 1099 6.98 -18.76 -20.99
N TRP A 1100 6.27 -17.63 -21.09
CA TRP A 1100 4.82 -17.60 -21.19
C TRP A 1100 4.35 -18.09 -22.56
N ARG A 1101 3.17 -18.70 -22.59
CA ARG A 1101 2.60 -19.26 -23.81
C ARG A 1101 1.10 -19.04 -23.91
N ILE A 1102 0.67 -18.45 -25.03
CA ILE A 1102 -0.73 -18.44 -25.45
C ILE A 1102 -1.07 -19.85 -25.95
N PRO A 1103 -2.07 -20.54 -25.38
CA PRO A 1103 -2.55 -21.81 -25.92
C PRO A 1103 -3.37 -21.59 -27.20
N GLY A 1104 -3.26 -22.50 -28.15
CA GLY A 1104 -4.18 -22.55 -29.29
C GLY A 1104 -5.55 -23.10 -28.88
N GLY A 1105 -6.58 -22.87 -29.70
CA GLY A 1105 -7.94 -23.34 -29.45
C GLY A 1105 -8.88 -22.27 -28.89
N GLU A 1106 -10.01 -22.71 -28.32
CA GLU A 1106 -11.07 -21.83 -27.83
C GLU A 1106 -10.90 -21.50 -26.35
N MET A 1107 -10.66 -20.21 -26.06
CA MET A 1107 -10.70 -19.63 -24.71
C MET A 1107 -12.08 -19.05 -24.44
N MET A 1108 -12.61 -19.19 -23.24
CA MET A 1108 -13.87 -18.53 -22.84
C MET A 1108 -13.59 -17.28 -22.03
N VAL A 1109 -14.17 -16.15 -22.47
CA VAL A 1109 -14.23 -14.91 -21.71
C VAL A 1109 -15.60 -14.85 -21.04
N SER A 1110 -15.64 -14.79 -19.70
CA SER A 1110 -16.86 -14.79 -18.91
C SER A 1110 -16.95 -13.53 -18.06
N VAL A 1111 -18.11 -12.86 -18.03
CA VAL A 1111 -18.32 -11.57 -17.37
C VAL A 1111 -19.57 -11.59 -16.49
N GLY A 1112 -19.47 -10.99 -15.30
CA GLY A 1112 -20.56 -10.96 -14.32
C GLY A 1112 -20.22 -10.17 -13.04
N PHE A 1113 -20.77 -10.61 -11.91
CA PHE A 1113 -20.74 -9.87 -10.64
C PHE A 1113 -20.05 -10.63 -9.47
N SER A 1114 -19.68 -11.89 -9.68
CA SER A 1114 -18.81 -12.68 -8.79
C SER A 1114 -18.12 -13.80 -9.60
N SER A 1115 -17.27 -14.62 -8.96
CA SER A 1115 -16.70 -15.82 -9.59
C SER A 1115 -17.73 -16.87 -10.04
N ARG A 1116 -18.95 -16.84 -9.47
CA ARG A 1116 -20.02 -17.81 -9.76
C ARG A 1116 -21.30 -17.21 -10.36
N ASP A 1117 -21.50 -15.90 -10.27
CA ASP A 1117 -22.50 -15.15 -11.05
C ASP A 1117 -21.87 -14.57 -12.33
N LEU A 1118 -21.77 -15.39 -13.37
CA LEU A 1118 -21.20 -15.07 -14.70
C LEU A 1118 -22.23 -15.29 -15.81
N PRO A 1119 -23.25 -14.41 -15.96
CA PRO A 1119 -24.39 -14.63 -16.85
C PRO A 1119 -24.07 -14.46 -18.34
N ILE A 1120 -22.91 -13.89 -18.71
CA ILE A 1120 -22.49 -13.73 -20.10
C ILE A 1120 -21.11 -14.36 -20.29
N SER A 1121 -20.99 -15.26 -21.26
CA SER A 1121 -19.73 -15.85 -21.69
C SER A 1121 -19.64 -15.87 -23.21
N ARG A 1122 -18.46 -15.63 -23.77
CA ARG A 1122 -18.22 -15.65 -25.23
C ARG A 1122 -16.84 -16.24 -25.54
N PRO A 1123 -16.73 -17.11 -26.57
CA PRO A 1123 -15.45 -17.67 -26.97
C PRO A 1123 -14.55 -16.67 -27.71
N VAL A 1124 -13.25 -16.87 -27.58
CA VAL A 1124 -12.16 -16.30 -28.40
C VAL A 1124 -11.32 -17.47 -28.89
N THR A 1125 -11.23 -17.64 -30.21
CA THR A 1125 -10.40 -18.70 -30.81
C THR A 1125 -9.04 -18.14 -31.19
N VAL A 1126 -7.97 -18.78 -30.71
CA VAL A 1126 -6.60 -18.61 -31.23
C VAL A 1126 -6.27 -19.80 -32.13
N VAL A 1127 -5.77 -19.51 -33.33
CA VAL A 1127 -5.50 -20.48 -34.42
C VAL A 1127 -4.01 -20.62 -34.66
#